data_AF-Q5L829-F1
#
_entry.id   AF-Q5L829-F1
#
_cell.length_a   1.000
_cell.length_b   1.000
_cell.length_c   1.000
_cell.angle_alpha   90.00
_cell.angle_beta   90.00
_cell.angle_gamma   90.00
#
_symmetry.space_group_name_H-M   'P 1'
#
loop_
_entity.id
_entity.type
_entity.pdbx_description
1 polymer ?
#
loop_
_entity_poly.entity_id
_entity_poly.type
_entity_poly.pdbx_seq_one_letter_code
_entity_poly.pdbx_strand_id
1 'polypeptide(L)'
;MKRNNLSLLILLLATAIGSFSACQGDVEEWVNPDQSTSQPVTKAALVEKTVAMTEAGKFASFFQEGELETIQKLRVSGPLDASDIDAIRYQMPRLEVLDMKEVELIESDKTYGAEDHREHYKLKKGVITPKMLQCFSLLVTLVLPKDITEIEDYGIYGNKNLVSIEIPVTVKKVGAHVFKSCSSLQKVDLPNVETLGERVFESCGKLTKVTLSPDLQVIPDYAFQYCGSLADVPLPSSLVSIGVSAFRDCSSLVDVPLPSSLVSIGTGAFANCKSLTSVDMPNTVTTLENGTYQNCTNLKDVKLSDNLKRIGAENDHYSGSSFEGCQNLASIDIPASVSWINSFSFKNCVNLKTVTFHEGLQVIGGKSFQGCSSLVSVSIPKSVTSIGDESFEYCSSLNEMNLSQEGTPEINSSAFAYSGLSSITIPETVTSVGGGILNGCSRLTSIFWECNRDVPNIIDLNSTSCLLYLSHDVKCPSTWKNVIEPGGVAQTIVLKNEKRYLCPKAFTANKISYTREFTMKTIPGKAAGWQTIILPFSVQTITDKDGNRLAPFMAEGDGIWKRFWLRELQADGTYKDVTAIEANKPYLIAMPNAEEYASEYCISGNVTFEADNVSLGETPEIVPTDGGAYSMYGTYDWVTGTRKVYALNLDNWSDGSVYYEKGSVFVPSLRDVAPFECYLQNNNPSASTRGFIGIVGSHASTRAGHPLGSKPSVTDM
;
A
#
# COMPACT_ATOMS: atom_id res chain seq x y z
N MET A 1 16.65 25.83 -10.43
CA MET A 1 17.97 25.18 -10.60
C MET A 1 17.83 23.72 -10.21
N LYS A 2 18.06 22.81 -11.17
CA LYS A 2 18.08 21.36 -11.00
C LYS A 2 19.40 20.90 -10.38
N ARG A 3 19.37 19.71 -9.78
CA ARG A 3 20.49 18.85 -9.33
C ARG A 3 21.15 19.23 -8.01
N ASN A 4 20.89 18.41 -6.98
CA ASN A 4 21.91 17.63 -6.28
C ASN A 4 21.25 16.81 -5.18
N ASN A 5 21.24 15.47 -5.32
CA ASN A 5 21.24 14.46 -4.25
C ASN A 5 21.09 13.06 -4.86
N LEU A 6 22.09 12.62 -5.63
CA LEU A 6 22.19 11.24 -6.13
C LEU A 6 23.59 10.65 -5.85
N SER A 7 24.18 11.01 -4.71
CA SER A 7 25.51 10.53 -4.30
C SER A 7 25.57 10.09 -2.84
N LEU A 8 24.42 9.89 -2.18
CA LEU A 8 24.36 9.37 -0.81
C LEU A 8 23.46 8.13 -0.64
N LEU A 9 23.15 7.42 -1.74
CA LEU A 9 22.31 6.21 -1.74
C LEU A 9 23.00 4.97 -2.36
N ILE A 10 24.33 4.91 -2.34
CA ILE A 10 25.11 3.75 -2.84
C ILE A 10 26.14 3.28 -1.79
N LEU A 11 25.95 3.56 -0.50
CA LEU A 11 26.89 3.13 0.54
C LEU A 11 26.27 2.35 1.72
N LEU A 12 25.11 1.71 1.53
CA LEU A 12 24.44 0.93 2.59
C LEU A 12 23.80 -0.40 2.14
N LEU A 13 24.16 -0.95 0.97
CA LEU A 13 23.61 -2.21 0.46
C LEU A 13 24.66 -3.22 -0.02
N ALA A 14 25.80 -3.31 0.68
CA ALA A 14 26.82 -4.31 0.41
C ALA A 14 27.39 -4.92 1.70
N THR A 15 26.54 -5.58 2.47
CA THR A 15 26.96 -6.59 3.45
C THR A 15 25.93 -7.70 3.50
N ALA A 16 26.22 -8.82 2.82
CA ALA A 16 25.80 -10.20 3.14
C ALA A 16 25.53 -11.03 1.88
N ILE A 17 26.56 -11.37 1.10
CA ILE A 17 26.67 -12.70 0.48
C ILE A 17 28.16 -13.06 0.51
N GLY A 18 28.51 -13.97 1.43
CA GLY A 18 29.82 -14.58 1.51
C GLY A 18 29.95 -15.76 0.56
N SER A 19 31.16 -15.89 0.01
CA SER A 19 31.81 -17.10 -0.51
C SER A 19 31.12 -17.88 -1.64
N PHE A 20 31.66 -17.77 -2.86
CA PHE A 20 32.33 -18.89 -3.52
C PHE A 20 33.36 -18.36 -4.53
N SER A 21 34.53 -19.01 -4.54
CA SER A 21 35.78 -18.59 -5.14
C SER A 21 35.93 -18.94 -6.63
N ALA A 22 36.80 -18.16 -7.27
CA ALA A 22 37.65 -18.50 -8.43
C ALA A 22 36.97 -18.65 -9.81
N CYS A 23 37.13 -17.62 -10.65
CA CYS A 23 38.13 -17.63 -11.72
C CYS A 23 38.26 -16.21 -12.29
N GLN A 24 39.43 -15.60 -12.08
CA GLN A 24 39.91 -14.42 -12.81
C GLN A 24 40.24 -14.84 -14.25
N GLY A 25 39.87 -13.99 -15.21
CA GLY A 25 40.20 -14.16 -16.62
C GLY A 25 39.80 -12.90 -17.38
N ASP A 26 40.66 -11.89 -17.26
CA ASP A 26 40.97 -10.78 -18.16
C ASP A 26 39.89 -9.83 -18.70
N VAL A 27 40.27 -8.56 -18.53
CA VAL A 27 39.63 -7.33 -18.96
C VAL A 27 39.91 -7.14 -20.45
N GLU A 28 38.87 -7.12 -21.28
CA GLU A 28 38.94 -6.48 -22.60
C GLU A 28 38.09 -5.20 -22.61
N GLU A 29 38.74 -4.14 -23.09
CA GLU A 29 38.29 -2.77 -23.11
C GLU A 29 37.02 -2.58 -23.95
N TRP A 30 36.10 -1.79 -23.40
CA TRP A 30 34.95 -1.27 -24.13
C TRP A 30 35.41 -0.20 -25.13
N VAL A 31 35.27 -0.48 -26.43
CA VAL A 31 35.25 0.53 -27.48
C VAL A 31 33.81 0.70 -27.99
N ASN A 32 33.34 1.94 -27.96
CA ASN A 32 31.99 2.36 -28.38
C ASN A 32 31.86 2.31 -29.92
N PRO A 33 30.69 1.97 -30.49
CA PRO A 33 30.52 1.66 -31.91
C PRO A 33 30.04 2.89 -32.69
N ASP A 34 30.78 3.29 -33.73
CA ASP A 34 30.22 3.98 -34.88
C ASP A 34 31.28 4.08 -35.99
N GLN A 35 31.28 3.12 -36.92
CA GLN A 35 31.52 3.34 -38.36
C GLN A 35 31.09 2.10 -39.15
N SER A 36 30.23 2.34 -40.13
CA SER A 36 29.67 1.39 -41.07
C SER A 36 30.73 0.68 -41.90
N THR A 37 30.72 -0.65 -41.91
CA THR A 37 30.80 -1.44 -43.16
C THR A 37 29.96 -2.70 -43.00
N SER A 38 28.93 -2.81 -43.84
CA SER A 38 28.15 -4.03 -44.02
C SER A 38 29.03 -5.07 -44.72
N GLN A 39 29.61 -6.00 -43.96
CA GLN A 39 30.02 -7.29 -44.48
C GLN A 39 29.07 -8.35 -43.91
N PRO A 40 28.54 -9.26 -44.74
CA PRO A 40 27.87 -10.43 -44.22
C PRO A 40 28.96 -11.26 -43.53
N VAL A 41 28.97 -11.27 -42.19
CA VAL A 41 29.69 -12.29 -41.45
C VAL A 41 28.99 -13.61 -41.80
N THR A 42 29.52 -14.31 -42.79
CA THR A 42 29.16 -15.70 -43.05
C THR A 42 29.42 -16.45 -41.76
N LYS A 43 28.35 -16.85 -41.05
CA LYS A 43 28.40 -17.83 -39.98
C LYS A 43 29.25 -18.98 -40.52
N ALA A 44 30.45 -19.19 -39.97
CA ALA A 44 31.26 -20.34 -40.33
C ALA A 44 30.36 -21.58 -40.21
N ALA A 45 30.36 -22.43 -41.24
CA ALA A 45 29.52 -23.62 -41.24
C ALA A 45 29.85 -24.44 -39.99
N LEU A 46 28.85 -24.70 -39.15
CA LEU A 46 29.01 -25.47 -37.92
C LEU A 46 29.62 -26.84 -38.25
N VAL A 47 30.54 -27.33 -37.42
CA VAL A 47 31.15 -28.66 -37.62
C VAL A 47 30.09 -29.72 -37.30
N GLU A 48 29.59 -30.39 -38.36
CA GLU A 48 28.52 -31.38 -38.30
C GLU A 48 29.06 -32.79 -38.57
N LYS A 49 28.64 -33.75 -37.74
CA LYS A 49 28.96 -35.17 -37.90
C LYS A 49 27.71 -36.03 -37.78
N THR A 50 27.59 -37.03 -38.66
CA THR A 50 26.62 -38.12 -38.54
C THR A 50 27.34 -39.43 -38.25
N VAL A 51 26.89 -40.17 -37.24
CA VAL A 51 27.44 -41.47 -36.83
C VAL A 51 26.33 -42.53 -36.84
N ALA A 52 26.60 -43.66 -37.48
CA ALA A 52 25.74 -44.83 -37.47
C ALA A 52 26.46 -45.97 -36.76
N MET A 53 26.06 -46.23 -35.52
CA MET A 53 26.62 -47.27 -34.66
C MET A 53 26.13 -48.64 -35.13
N THR A 54 27.04 -49.61 -35.17
CA THR A 54 26.72 -51.03 -35.39
C THR A 54 26.89 -51.87 -34.11
N GLU A 55 27.64 -51.36 -33.13
CA GLU A 55 27.94 -52.01 -31.85
C GLU A 55 28.06 -50.92 -30.76
N ALA A 56 27.47 -51.15 -29.58
CA ALA A 56 27.57 -50.23 -28.44
C ALA A 56 28.99 -50.20 -27.84
N GLY A 57 29.36 -49.09 -27.22
CA GLY A 57 30.64 -48.88 -26.54
C GLY A 57 31.82 -48.58 -27.49
N LYS A 58 31.51 -48.25 -28.75
CA LYS A 58 32.49 -47.95 -29.81
C LYS A 58 32.40 -46.52 -30.32
N PHE A 59 31.60 -45.65 -29.72
CA PHE A 59 31.32 -44.30 -30.22
C PHE A 59 32.61 -43.50 -30.49
N ALA A 60 33.53 -43.44 -29.52
CA ALA A 60 34.79 -42.70 -29.66
C ALA A 60 35.67 -43.19 -30.83
N SER A 61 35.53 -44.45 -31.28
CA SER A 61 36.34 -45.00 -32.38
C SER A 61 35.95 -44.46 -33.76
N PHE A 62 34.82 -43.77 -33.89
CA PHE A 62 34.39 -43.12 -35.13
C PHE A 62 35.08 -41.77 -35.39
N PHE A 63 35.95 -41.33 -34.47
CA PHE A 63 36.55 -40.00 -34.46
C PHE A 63 38.07 -40.07 -34.41
N GLN A 64 38.72 -39.11 -35.07
CA GLN A 64 40.16 -38.88 -34.90
C GLN A 64 40.46 -38.22 -33.56
N GLU A 65 41.70 -38.32 -33.09
CA GLU A 65 42.16 -37.67 -31.86
C GLU A 65 41.89 -36.16 -31.91
N GLY A 66 41.24 -35.63 -30.86
CA GLY A 66 40.83 -34.22 -30.76
C GLY A 66 39.59 -33.83 -31.60
N GLU A 67 39.06 -34.71 -32.47
CA GLU A 67 37.92 -34.36 -33.33
C GLU A 67 36.65 -34.07 -32.50
N LEU A 68 36.40 -34.86 -31.44
CA LEU A 68 35.24 -34.70 -30.54
C LEU A 68 35.15 -33.30 -29.91
N GLU A 69 36.29 -32.67 -29.61
CA GLU A 69 36.36 -31.33 -29.00
C GLU A 69 35.88 -30.21 -29.93
N THR A 70 35.83 -30.49 -31.23
CA THR A 70 35.50 -29.51 -32.28
C THR A 70 34.06 -29.59 -32.77
N ILE A 71 33.37 -30.71 -32.54
CA ILE A 71 32.05 -30.97 -33.11
C ILE A 71 31.00 -30.09 -32.43
N GLN A 72 30.19 -29.44 -33.26
CA GLN A 72 29.09 -28.59 -32.81
C GLN A 72 27.72 -29.24 -33.05
N LYS A 73 27.59 -30.09 -34.08
CA LYS A 73 26.36 -30.85 -34.34
C LYS A 73 26.67 -32.33 -34.48
N LEU A 74 26.00 -33.14 -33.67
CA LEU A 74 26.07 -34.59 -33.73
C LEU A 74 24.70 -35.16 -34.03
N ARG A 75 24.61 -35.96 -35.10
CA ARG A 75 23.53 -36.92 -35.32
C ARG A 75 24.06 -38.31 -35.09
N VAL A 76 23.44 -39.07 -34.19
CA VAL A 76 23.83 -40.45 -33.88
C VAL A 76 22.64 -41.39 -34.03
N SER A 77 22.90 -42.59 -34.52
CA SER A 77 21.91 -43.65 -34.71
C SER A 77 22.52 -45.01 -34.36
N GLY A 78 21.68 -45.98 -34.04
CA GLY A 78 22.11 -47.32 -33.61
C GLY A 78 22.32 -47.43 -32.09
N PRO A 79 22.93 -48.53 -31.61
CA PRO A 79 23.03 -48.84 -30.19
C PRO A 79 24.08 -47.97 -29.49
N LEU A 80 23.72 -47.39 -28.33
CA LEU A 80 24.64 -46.69 -27.42
C LEU A 80 24.58 -47.29 -26.00
N ASP A 81 25.74 -47.47 -25.37
CA ASP A 81 25.84 -47.84 -23.95
C ASP A 81 26.34 -46.67 -23.08
N ALA A 82 26.50 -46.92 -21.77
CA ALA A 82 26.92 -45.91 -20.81
C ALA A 82 28.28 -45.26 -21.15
N SER A 83 29.23 -46.00 -21.71
CA SER A 83 30.54 -45.44 -22.10
C SER A 83 30.46 -44.49 -23.28
N ASP A 84 29.52 -44.73 -24.21
CA ASP A 84 29.28 -43.81 -25.33
C ASP A 84 28.66 -42.49 -24.84
N ILE A 85 27.70 -42.56 -23.91
CA ILE A 85 27.08 -41.38 -23.29
C ILE A 85 28.12 -40.54 -22.53
N ASP A 86 29.03 -41.20 -21.80
CA ASP A 86 30.12 -40.52 -21.08
C ASP A 86 31.03 -39.76 -22.04
N ALA A 87 31.38 -40.37 -23.18
CA ALA A 87 32.16 -39.72 -24.23
C ALA A 87 31.44 -38.47 -24.80
N ILE A 88 30.14 -38.58 -25.13
CA ILE A 88 29.34 -37.44 -25.61
C ILE A 88 29.32 -36.31 -24.57
N ARG A 89 29.16 -36.66 -23.28
CA ARG A 89 29.00 -35.68 -22.21
C ARG A 89 30.29 -34.95 -21.85
N TYR A 90 31.42 -35.66 -21.81
CA TYR A 90 32.67 -35.12 -21.28
C TYR A 90 33.71 -34.75 -22.35
N GLN A 91 33.61 -35.31 -23.56
CA GLN A 91 34.60 -35.08 -24.62
C GLN A 91 34.10 -34.14 -25.73
N MET A 92 32.86 -33.64 -25.65
CA MET A 92 32.27 -32.75 -26.64
C MET A 92 31.87 -31.37 -26.06
N PRO A 93 32.83 -30.57 -25.56
CA PRO A 93 32.56 -29.28 -24.91
C PRO A 93 31.90 -28.23 -25.81
N ARG A 94 31.98 -28.38 -27.15
CA ARG A 94 31.41 -27.46 -28.14
C ARG A 94 30.06 -27.90 -28.71
N LEU A 95 29.46 -28.97 -28.19
CA LEU A 95 28.23 -29.53 -28.72
C LEU A 95 27.05 -28.57 -28.55
N GLU A 96 26.48 -28.12 -29.67
CA GLU A 96 25.32 -27.23 -29.76
C GLU A 96 24.04 -28.00 -30.16
N VAL A 97 24.16 -29.07 -30.96
CA VAL A 97 23.02 -29.88 -31.42
C VAL A 97 23.30 -31.36 -31.23
N LEU A 98 22.39 -32.05 -30.54
CA LEU A 98 22.44 -33.50 -30.35
C LEU A 98 21.14 -34.14 -30.86
N ASP A 99 21.23 -34.85 -31.99
CA ASP A 99 20.13 -35.64 -32.55
C ASP A 99 20.35 -37.13 -32.26
N MET A 100 19.52 -37.69 -31.36
CA MET A 100 19.53 -39.09 -30.96
C MET A 100 18.28 -39.85 -31.41
N LYS A 101 17.50 -39.34 -32.37
CA LYS A 101 16.17 -39.87 -32.72
C LYS A 101 16.16 -41.38 -32.99
N GLU A 102 17.19 -41.87 -33.67
CA GLU A 102 17.35 -43.27 -34.08
C GLU A 102 18.35 -44.05 -33.20
N VAL A 103 18.59 -43.58 -31.97
CA VAL A 103 19.41 -44.29 -30.97
C VAL A 103 18.61 -45.37 -30.27
N GLU A 104 19.23 -46.52 -30.04
CA GLU A 104 18.76 -47.52 -29.08
C GLU A 104 19.66 -47.49 -27.84
N LEU A 105 19.09 -47.25 -26.66
CA LEU A 105 19.85 -47.31 -25.40
C LEU A 105 20.01 -48.76 -24.94
N ILE A 106 21.26 -49.18 -24.79
CA ILE A 106 21.63 -50.55 -24.43
C ILE A 106 22.01 -50.62 -22.95
N GLU A 107 21.30 -51.46 -22.21
CA GLU A 107 21.63 -51.80 -20.83
C GLU A 107 22.88 -52.67 -20.76
N SER A 108 23.77 -52.35 -19.82
CA SER A 108 24.94 -53.16 -19.51
C SER A 108 25.40 -52.89 -18.08
N ASP A 109 26.45 -53.57 -17.64
CA ASP A 109 27.08 -53.30 -16.33
C ASP A 109 27.95 -52.02 -16.33
N LYS A 110 28.14 -51.37 -17.48
CA LYS A 110 28.86 -50.11 -17.58
C LYS A 110 28.07 -48.98 -16.92
N THR A 111 28.79 -47.96 -16.47
CA THR A 111 28.21 -46.76 -15.85
C THR A 111 28.78 -45.51 -16.49
N TYR A 112 28.09 -44.39 -16.33
CA TYR A 112 28.53 -43.06 -16.75
C TYR A 112 28.51 -42.08 -15.56
N GLY A 113 29.19 -40.95 -15.70
CA GLY A 113 29.13 -39.83 -14.75
C GLY A 113 30.29 -39.67 -13.76
N ALA A 114 31.44 -40.32 -13.98
CA ALA A 114 32.64 -40.10 -13.16
C ALA A 114 33.52 -39.01 -13.82
N GLU A 115 33.77 -37.87 -13.16
CA GLU A 115 35.14 -37.67 -12.64
C GLU A 115 35.27 -36.97 -11.27
N ASP A 116 34.20 -36.49 -10.60
CA ASP A 116 34.40 -35.83 -9.28
C ASP A 116 33.38 -36.06 -8.15
N HIS A 117 32.23 -36.74 -8.31
CA HIS A 117 31.26 -36.95 -7.20
C HIS A 117 30.54 -38.31 -7.18
N ARG A 118 31.10 -39.26 -6.41
CA ARG A 118 30.55 -40.42 -5.63
C ARG A 118 29.43 -41.34 -6.19
N GLU A 119 28.75 -41.05 -7.29
CA GLU A 119 27.62 -41.86 -7.80
C GLU A 119 27.81 -42.25 -9.28
N HIS A 120 27.56 -43.52 -9.57
CA HIS A 120 27.64 -44.11 -10.91
C HIS A 120 26.22 -44.45 -11.40
N TYR A 121 25.87 -44.04 -12.61
CA TYR A 121 24.53 -44.27 -13.19
C TYR A 121 24.60 -45.33 -14.28
N LYS A 122 23.59 -46.21 -14.31
CA LYS A 122 23.41 -47.22 -15.36
C LYS A 122 22.32 -46.75 -16.32
N LEU A 123 22.49 -47.05 -17.61
CA LEU A 123 21.43 -46.88 -18.59
C LEU A 123 20.32 -47.91 -18.36
N LYS A 124 19.10 -47.50 -18.70
CA LYS A 124 17.91 -48.35 -18.76
C LYS A 124 17.30 -48.23 -20.15
N LYS A 125 16.82 -49.34 -20.72
CA LYS A 125 16.21 -49.35 -22.04
C LYS A 125 14.93 -48.50 -22.03
N GLY A 126 14.82 -47.58 -22.98
CA GLY A 126 13.65 -46.70 -23.10
C GLY A 126 13.57 -45.60 -22.03
N VAL A 127 14.63 -45.35 -21.27
CA VAL A 127 14.63 -44.36 -20.19
C VAL A 127 15.81 -43.40 -20.31
N ILE A 128 15.54 -42.10 -20.21
CA ILE A 128 16.59 -41.11 -19.95
C ILE A 128 16.86 -41.11 -18.44
N THR A 129 17.95 -41.77 -18.03
CA THR A 129 18.31 -41.93 -16.62
C THR A 129 18.92 -40.66 -16.03
N PRO A 130 19.03 -40.54 -14.68
CA PRO A 130 19.50 -39.33 -14.03
C PRO A 130 20.86 -38.89 -14.54
N LYS A 131 21.03 -37.57 -14.73
CA LYS A 131 22.28 -36.95 -15.20
C LYS A 131 22.75 -37.38 -16.58
N MET A 132 21.97 -38.16 -17.34
CA MET A 132 22.37 -38.67 -18.66
C MET A 132 22.62 -37.52 -19.65
N LEU A 133 21.71 -36.53 -19.67
CA LEU A 133 21.72 -35.42 -20.62
C LEU A 133 21.76 -34.06 -19.93
N GLN A 134 22.40 -33.94 -18.77
CA GLN A 134 22.42 -32.71 -17.97
C GLN A 134 23.65 -31.82 -18.22
N CYS A 135 23.49 -30.52 -17.98
CA CYS A 135 24.56 -29.52 -17.84
C CYS A 135 25.56 -29.45 -19.01
N PHE A 136 25.12 -29.65 -20.25
CA PHE A 136 25.96 -29.37 -21.41
C PHE A 136 26.24 -27.86 -21.50
N SER A 137 27.51 -27.50 -21.69
CA SER A 137 27.96 -26.11 -21.69
C SER A 137 27.31 -25.27 -22.79
N LEU A 138 27.08 -25.85 -23.97
CA LEU A 138 26.66 -25.12 -25.18
C LEU A 138 25.45 -25.73 -25.90
N LEU A 139 24.82 -26.78 -25.36
CA LEU A 139 23.72 -27.48 -26.04
C LEU A 139 22.51 -26.55 -26.23
N VAL A 140 22.08 -26.39 -27.48
CA VAL A 140 20.97 -25.53 -27.93
C VAL A 140 19.76 -26.36 -28.39
N THR A 141 19.99 -27.48 -29.07
CA THR A 141 18.93 -28.36 -29.60
C THR A 141 19.18 -29.81 -29.20
N LEU A 142 18.14 -30.47 -28.69
CA LEU A 142 18.17 -31.88 -28.31
C LEU A 142 17.01 -32.65 -28.94
N VAL A 143 17.28 -33.77 -29.59
CA VAL A 143 16.24 -34.71 -30.06
C VAL A 143 16.43 -36.03 -29.32
N LEU A 144 15.44 -36.41 -28.52
CA LEU A 144 15.49 -37.64 -27.73
C LEU A 144 15.25 -38.88 -28.61
N PRO A 145 15.74 -40.07 -28.21
CA PRO A 145 15.44 -41.31 -28.91
C PRO A 145 13.94 -41.58 -28.99
N LYS A 146 13.45 -42.06 -30.14
CA LYS A 146 12.02 -42.20 -30.41
C LYS A 146 11.27 -43.19 -29.50
N ASP A 147 11.98 -44.13 -28.90
CA ASP A 147 11.42 -45.22 -28.08
C ASP A 147 11.47 -44.92 -26.57
N ILE A 148 11.81 -43.69 -26.16
CA ILE A 148 11.82 -43.30 -24.74
C ILE A 148 10.40 -43.28 -24.19
N THR A 149 10.18 -43.95 -23.06
CA THR A 149 8.91 -43.99 -22.31
C THR A 149 8.97 -43.21 -21.01
N GLU A 150 10.16 -42.93 -20.48
CA GLU A 150 10.36 -42.25 -19.19
C GLU A 150 11.61 -41.37 -19.19
N ILE A 151 11.52 -40.21 -18.54
CA ILE A 151 12.66 -39.36 -18.23
C ILE A 151 12.75 -39.28 -16.71
N GLU A 152 13.75 -39.90 -16.12
CA GLU A 152 13.95 -39.93 -14.66
C GLU A 152 14.49 -38.59 -14.14
N ASP A 153 14.47 -38.44 -12.82
CA ASP A 153 14.87 -37.22 -12.12
C ASP A 153 16.24 -36.71 -12.60
N TYR A 154 16.37 -35.40 -12.81
CA TYR A 154 17.59 -34.76 -13.30
C TYR A 154 18.09 -35.23 -14.69
N GLY A 155 17.28 -35.93 -15.49
CA GLY A 155 17.71 -36.47 -16.79
C GLY A 155 18.27 -35.43 -17.77
N ILE A 156 17.70 -34.21 -17.81
CA ILE A 156 18.04 -33.12 -18.76
C ILE A 156 18.39 -31.81 -18.01
N TYR A 157 18.71 -31.93 -16.73
CA TYR A 157 18.85 -30.81 -15.82
C TYR A 157 19.92 -29.79 -16.27
N GLY A 158 19.70 -28.50 -15.99
CA GLY A 158 20.78 -27.50 -16.02
C GLY A 158 21.36 -27.15 -17.39
N ASN A 159 20.73 -27.54 -18.49
CA ASN A 159 21.14 -27.13 -19.84
C ASN A 159 20.73 -25.68 -20.12
N LYS A 160 21.52 -24.72 -19.61
CA LYS A 160 21.18 -23.29 -19.63
C LYS A 160 21.00 -22.69 -21.03
N ASN A 161 21.65 -23.26 -22.04
CA ASN A 161 21.60 -22.83 -23.44
C ASN A 161 20.56 -23.58 -24.28
N LEU A 162 19.90 -24.60 -23.73
CA LEU A 162 18.92 -25.41 -24.47
C LEU A 162 17.72 -24.53 -24.83
N VAL A 163 17.49 -24.35 -26.13
CA VAL A 163 16.38 -23.55 -26.67
C VAL A 163 15.21 -24.44 -27.06
N SER A 164 15.49 -25.61 -27.64
CA SER A 164 14.50 -26.53 -28.20
C SER A 164 14.80 -27.98 -27.87
N ILE A 165 13.75 -28.74 -27.57
CA ILE A 165 13.83 -30.19 -27.37
C ILE A 165 12.68 -30.89 -28.11
N GLU A 166 12.98 -31.98 -28.81
CA GLU A 166 11.99 -32.92 -29.34
C GLU A 166 11.88 -34.12 -28.39
N ILE A 167 10.73 -34.23 -27.72
CA ILE A 167 10.37 -35.33 -26.81
C ILE A 167 9.40 -36.24 -27.55
N PRO A 168 9.63 -37.55 -27.64
CA PRO A 168 8.76 -38.45 -28.37
C PRO A 168 7.42 -38.62 -27.64
N VAL A 169 6.36 -38.85 -28.42
CA VAL A 169 4.99 -39.04 -27.91
C VAL A 169 4.82 -40.30 -27.05
N THR A 170 5.82 -41.17 -27.02
CA THR A 170 5.90 -42.37 -26.18
C THR A 170 6.21 -42.07 -24.71
N VAL A 171 6.72 -40.88 -24.38
CA VAL A 171 7.03 -40.51 -22.98
C VAL A 171 5.75 -40.43 -22.16
N LYS A 172 5.68 -41.25 -21.11
CA LYS A 172 4.58 -41.32 -20.15
C LYS A 172 4.91 -40.69 -18.81
N LYS A 173 6.19 -40.67 -18.41
CA LYS A 173 6.60 -40.14 -17.11
C LYS A 173 7.77 -39.19 -17.25
N VAL A 174 7.68 -38.05 -16.56
CA VAL A 174 8.76 -37.07 -16.45
C VAL A 174 9.01 -36.82 -14.96
N GLY A 175 10.20 -37.18 -14.50
CA GLY A 175 10.62 -37.08 -13.10
C GLY A 175 10.84 -35.65 -12.61
N ALA A 176 11.31 -35.55 -11.38
CA ALA A 176 11.61 -34.29 -10.72
C ALA A 176 12.82 -33.60 -11.34
N HIS A 177 12.80 -32.27 -11.36
CA HIS A 177 13.91 -31.41 -11.82
C HIS A 177 14.40 -31.63 -13.27
N VAL A 178 13.67 -32.37 -14.10
CA VAL A 178 14.15 -32.80 -15.44
C VAL A 178 14.61 -31.65 -16.31
N PHE A 179 13.87 -30.54 -16.35
CA PHE A 179 14.23 -29.32 -17.10
C PHE A 179 14.64 -28.18 -16.18
N LYS A 180 14.81 -28.41 -14.88
CA LYS A 180 15.18 -27.34 -13.95
C LYS A 180 16.46 -26.62 -14.43
N SER A 181 16.44 -25.30 -14.38
CA SER A 181 17.52 -24.41 -14.83
C SER A 181 17.85 -24.49 -16.33
N CYS A 182 16.97 -25.03 -17.17
CA CYS A 182 17.05 -24.88 -18.63
C CYS A 182 16.59 -23.46 -19.04
N SER A 183 17.35 -22.45 -18.62
CA SER A 183 16.93 -21.03 -18.64
C SER A 183 16.64 -20.46 -20.03
N SER A 184 17.13 -21.09 -21.09
CA SER A 184 16.89 -20.67 -22.48
C SER A 184 15.75 -21.41 -23.18
N LEU A 185 15.15 -22.40 -22.53
CA LEU A 185 14.16 -23.29 -23.13
C LEU A 185 12.90 -22.50 -23.44
N GLN A 186 12.44 -22.54 -24.70
CA GLN A 186 11.34 -21.68 -25.15
C GLN A 186 9.99 -22.38 -25.18
N LYS A 187 9.98 -23.67 -25.53
CA LYS A 187 8.79 -24.49 -25.67
C LYS A 187 9.08 -25.95 -25.30
N VAL A 188 8.11 -26.61 -24.68
CA VAL A 188 8.12 -28.06 -24.44
C VAL A 188 6.76 -28.65 -24.73
N ASP A 189 6.73 -29.78 -25.44
CA ASP A 189 5.50 -30.52 -25.75
C ASP A 189 5.47 -31.86 -25.00
N LEU A 190 4.49 -32.04 -24.11
CA LEU A 190 4.27 -33.25 -23.29
C LEU A 190 2.83 -33.81 -23.46
N PRO A 191 2.39 -34.12 -24.69
CA PRO A 191 0.98 -34.39 -24.98
C PRO A 191 0.42 -35.69 -24.37
N ASN A 192 1.28 -36.65 -24.01
CA ASN A 192 0.89 -37.99 -23.53
C ASN A 192 1.43 -38.34 -22.14
N VAL A 193 2.01 -37.37 -21.43
CA VAL A 193 2.58 -37.57 -20.10
C VAL A 193 1.47 -37.77 -19.06
N GLU A 194 1.59 -38.82 -18.27
CA GLU A 194 0.66 -39.21 -17.20
C GLU A 194 1.08 -38.61 -15.85
N THR A 195 2.40 -38.47 -15.62
CA THR A 195 2.94 -37.94 -14.35
C THR A 195 4.09 -36.97 -14.57
N LEU A 196 4.05 -35.84 -13.85
CA LEU A 196 5.14 -34.86 -13.73
C LEU A 196 5.72 -34.89 -12.31
N GLY A 197 7.04 -34.83 -12.18
CA GLY A 197 7.74 -34.65 -10.91
C GLY A 197 7.87 -33.18 -10.49
N GLU A 198 8.14 -32.96 -9.21
CA GLU A 198 8.34 -31.62 -8.65
C GLU A 198 9.46 -30.84 -9.36
N ARG A 199 9.33 -29.51 -9.39
CA ARG A 199 10.35 -28.60 -9.96
C ARG A 199 10.74 -28.90 -11.41
N VAL A 200 9.90 -29.61 -12.16
CA VAL A 200 10.22 -30.10 -13.52
C VAL A 200 10.72 -29.01 -14.46
N PHE A 201 10.16 -27.79 -14.41
CA PHE A 201 10.56 -26.62 -15.21
C PHE A 201 11.05 -25.44 -14.37
N GLU A 202 11.41 -25.65 -13.09
CA GLU A 202 11.86 -24.57 -12.22
C GLU A 202 13.01 -23.78 -12.88
N SER A 203 12.93 -22.44 -12.89
CA SER A 203 13.91 -21.54 -13.50
C SER A 203 14.08 -21.66 -15.02
N CYS A 204 13.08 -22.16 -15.75
CA CYS A 204 13.01 -22.05 -17.22
C CYS A 204 12.55 -20.64 -17.64
N GLY A 205 13.38 -19.62 -17.40
CA GLY A 205 13.00 -18.21 -17.52
C GLY A 205 12.52 -17.73 -18.90
N LYS A 206 12.93 -18.39 -19.99
CA LYS A 206 12.49 -18.11 -21.37
C LYS A 206 11.35 -19.00 -21.87
N LEU A 207 10.80 -19.87 -21.02
CA LEU A 207 9.71 -20.77 -21.40
C LEU A 207 8.45 -19.93 -21.63
N THR A 208 7.97 -19.91 -22.86
CA THR A 208 6.80 -19.10 -23.25
C THR A 208 5.53 -19.95 -23.35
N LYS A 209 5.69 -21.24 -23.65
CA LYS A 209 4.58 -22.17 -23.88
C LYS A 209 4.93 -23.59 -23.47
N VAL A 210 3.95 -24.29 -22.89
CA VAL A 210 4.02 -25.72 -22.58
C VAL A 210 2.76 -26.40 -23.04
N THR A 211 2.89 -27.52 -23.75
CA THR A 211 1.75 -28.40 -24.05
C THR A 211 1.68 -29.48 -23.00
N LEU A 212 0.60 -29.51 -22.22
CA LEU A 212 0.34 -30.54 -21.21
C LEU A 212 -0.62 -31.60 -21.74
N SER A 213 -0.52 -32.81 -21.20
CA SER A 213 -1.44 -33.91 -21.49
C SER A 213 -2.86 -33.56 -21.05
N PRO A 214 -3.90 -33.84 -21.87
CA PRO A 214 -5.30 -33.59 -21.51
C PRO A 214 -5.77 -34.43 -20.32
N ASP A 215 -5.09 -35.54 -20.02
CA ASP A 215 -5.42 -36.47 -18.92
C ASP A 215 -4.64 -36.19 -17.63
N LEU A 216 -3.74 -35.18 -17.64
CA LEU A 216 -2.87 -34.88 -16.50
C LEU A 216 -3.69 -34.38 -15.29
N GLN A 217 -3.56 -35.09 -14.17
CA GLN A 217 -4.33 -34.84 -12.95
C GLN A 217 -3.69 -33.82 -12.00
N VAL A 218 -2.37 -33.65 -12.05
CA VAL A 218 -1.61 -32.88 -11.05
C VAL A 218 -0.55 -32.02 -11.72
N ILE A 219 -0.50 -30.73 -11.37
CA ILE A 219 0.69 -29.90 -11.53
C ILE A 219 1.46 -29.97 -10.20
N PRO A 220 2.68 -30.54 -10.18
CA PRO A 220 3.40 -30.79 -8.93
C PRO A 220 4.01 -29.50 -8.33
N ASP A 221 4.52 -29.62 -7.12
CA ASP A 221 5.13 -28.51 -6.40
C ASP A 221 6.27 -27.87 -7.21
N TYR A 222 6.27 -26.54 -7.23
CA TYR A 222 7.26 -25.69 -7.89
C TYR A 222 7.46 -25.96 -9.40
N ALA A 223 6.52 -26.65 -10.06
CA ALA A 223 6.68 -27.13 -11.44
C ALA A 223 7.19 -26.06 -12.43
N PHE A 224 6.66 -24.85 -12.38
CA PHE A 224 6.97 -23.71 -13.24
C PHE A 224 7.50 -22.51 -12.44
N GLN A 225 8.04 -22.73 -11.23
CA GLN A 225 8.56 -21.63 -10.43
C GLN A 225 9.66 -20.88 -11.19
N TYR A 226 9.61 -19.54 -11.21
CA TYR A 226 10.53 -18.66 -11.96
C TYR A 226 10.48 -18.78 -13.49
N CYS A 227 9.41 -19.31 -14.08
CA CYS A 227 9.15 -19.26 -15.52
C CYS A 227 8.63 -17.88 -15.95
N GLY A 228 9.45 -16.83 -15.82
CA GLY A 228 9.02 -15.43 -15.97
C GLY A 228 8.44 -15.06 -17.34
N SER A 229 8.77 -15.78 -18.41
CA SER A 229 8.23 -15.54 -19.76
C SER A 229 6.97 -16.35 -20.09
N LEU A 230 6.48 -17.18 -19.16
CA LEU A 230 5.38 -18.10 -19.39
C LEU A 230 4.06 -17.33 -19.42
N ALA A 231 3.45 -17.27 -20.61
CA ALA A 231 2.23 -16.51 -20.86
C ALA A 231 1.03 -17.39 -21.21
N ASP A 232 1.27 -18.59 -21.76
CA ASP A 232 0.24 -19.54 -22.19
C ASP A 232 0.49 -20.92 -21.55
N VAL A 233 -0.37 -21.29 -20.59
CA VAL A 233 -0.39 -22.62 -19.96
C VAL A 233 -1.83 -23.13 -19.97
N PRO A 234 -2.24 -23.88 -21.00
CA PRO A 234 -3.56 -24.48 -21.01
C PRO A 234 -3.64 -25.56 -19.92
N LEU A 235 -4.40 -25.30 -18.86
CA LEU A 235 -4.66 -26.29 -17.82
C LEU A 235 -5.63 -27.36 -18.35
N PRO A 236 -5.33 -28.65 -18.17
CA PRO A 236 -6.19 -29.72 -18.66
C PRO A 236 -7.52 -29.76 -17.87
N SER A 237 -8.62 -30.08 -18.55
CA SER A 237 -9.96 -30.20 -17.95
C SER A 237 -10.09 -31.30 -16.91
N SER A 238 -9.09 -32.19 -16.84
CA SER A 238 -9.04 -33.30 -15.90
C SER A 238 -8.20 -32.97 -14.65
N LEU A 239 -7.60 -31.78 -14.57
CA LEU A 239 -6.72 -31.37 -13.48
C LEU A 239 -7.46 -31.31 -12.14
N VAL A 240 -6.90 -31.98 -11.14
CA VAL A 240 -7.47 -32.07 -9.79
C VAL A 240 -6.72 -31.17 -8.81
N SER A 241 -5.41 -30.98 -8.97
CA SER A 241 -4.62 -30.16 -8.06
C SER A 241 -3.47 -29.39 -8.71
N ILE A 242 -3.18 -28.24 -8.13
CA ILE A 242 -2.01 -27.41 -8.41
C ILE A 242 -1.15 -27.33 -7.14
N GLY A 243 0.12 -27.72 -7.23
CA GLY A 243 1.05 -27.81 -6.12
C GLY A 243 1.51 -26.48 -5.53
N VAL A 244 2.26 -26.57 -4.45
CA VAL A 244 2.88 -25.45 -3.74
C VAL A 244 3.78 -24.66 -4.68
N SER A 245 3.56 -23.34 -4.79
CA SER A 245 4.36 -22.44 -5.62
C SER A 245 4.51 -22.88 -7.09
N ALA A 246 3.58 -23.67 -7.62
CA ALA A 246 3.68 -24.26 -8.95
C ALA A 246 3.94 -23.23 -10.07
N PHE A 247 3.33 -22.04 -10.00
CA PHE A 247 3.49 -20.94 -10.96
C PHE A 247 4.10 -19.69 -10.32
N ARG A 248 4.75 -19.81 -9.16
CA ARG A 248 5.35 -18.67 -8.47
C ARG A 248 6.38 -17.97 -9.37
N ASP A 249 6.31 -16.64 -9.46
CA ASP A 249 7.14 -15.81 -10.33
C ASP A 249 6.97 -16.07 -11.85
N CYS A 250 5.83 -16.63 -12.29
CA CYS A 250 5.40 -16.60 -13.70
C CYS A 250 4.86 -15.20 -14.08
N SER A 251 5.76 -14.21 -14.12
CA SER A 251 5.39 -12.80 -14.19
C SER A 251 4.68 -12.37 -15.48
N SER A 252 4.79 -13.14 -16.58
CA SER A 252 4.10 -12.89 -17.85
C SER A 252 2.74 -13.60 -17.99
N LEU A 253 2.32 -14.38 -16.99
CA LEU A 253 1.08 -15.14 -17.02
C LEU A 253 -0.11 -14.17 -16.87
N VAL A 254 -0.92 -14.03 -17.93
CA VAL A 254 -2.01 -13.05 -18.01
C VAL A 254 -3.35 -13.61 -17.53
N ASP A 255 -3.61 -14.87 -17.87
CA ASP A 255 -4.83 -15.60 -17.57
C ASP A 255 -4.49 -17.07 -17.29
N VAL A 256 -5.26 -17.68 -16.38
CA VAL A 256 -5.16 -19.09 -16.00
C VAL A 256 -6.57 -19.60 -15.76
N PRO A 257 -7.28 -20.06 -16.80
CA PRO A 257 -8.61 -20.63 -16.62
C PRO A 257 -8.52 -21.89 -15.75
N LEU A 258 -9.06 -21.81 -14.54
CA LEU A 258 -9.06 -22.91 -13.59
C LEU A 258 -10.16 -23.91 -13.98
N PRO A 259 -9.84 -25.20 -14.18
CA PRO A 259 -10.83 -26.19 -14.62
C PRO A 259 -11.82 -26.52 -13.50
N SER A 260 -13.06 -26.87 -13.88
CA SER A 260 -14.13 -27.20 -12.91
C SER A 260 -13.88 -28.45 -12.07
N SER A 261 -12.90 -29.29 -12.46
CA SER A 261 -12.45 -30.46 -11.70
C SER A 261 -11.46 -30.12 -10.58
N LEU A 262 -10.93 -28.90 -10.54
CA LEU A 262 -9.85 -28.51 -9.64
C LEU A 262 -10.35 -28.47 -8.19
N VAL A 263 -9.74 -29.25 -7.32
CA VAL A 263 -10.12 -29.37 -5.90
C VAL A 263 -9.19 -28.56 -5.00
N SER A 264 -7.90 -28.46 -5.34
CA SER A 264 -6.91 -27.78 -4.49
C SER A 264 -5.90 -26.94 -5.25
N ILE A 265 -5.51 -25.82 -4.63
CA ILE A 265 -4.49 -24.88 -5.09
C ILE A 265 -3.53 -24.64 -3.93
N GLY A 266 -2.27 -25.05 -4.10
CA GLY A 266 -1.28 -25.00 -3.03
C GLY A 266 -0.86 -23.58 -2.62
N THR A 267 -0.21 -23.51 -1.47
CA THR A 267 0.41 -22.30 -0.92
C THR A 267 1.30 -21.61 -1.95
N GLY A 268 1.08 -20.31 -2.17
CA GLY A 268 1.90 -19.52 -3.09
C GLY A 268 1.79 -19.91 -4.57
N ALA A 269 0.83 -20.75 -4.98
CA ALA A 269 0.77 -21.32 -6.32
C ALA A 269 0.92 -20.28 -7.45
N PHE A 270 0.31 -19.09 -7.31
CA PHE A 270 0.40 -17.99 -8.28
C PHE A 270 1.08 -16.74 -7.72
N ALA A 271 1.87 -16.86 -6.65
CA ALA A 271 2.57 -15.71 -6.07
C ALA A 271 3.46 -15.02 -7.10
N ASN A 272 3.48 -13.68 -7.12
CA ASN A 272 4.21 -12.83 -8.06
C ASN A 272 3.86 -13.05 -9.55
N CYS A 273 2.68 -13.60 -9.88
CA CYS A 273 2.14 -13.58 -11.25
C CYS A 273 1.66 -12.17 -11.61
N LYS A 274 2.61 -11.25 -11.79
CA LYS A 274 2.36 -9.80 -11.89
C LYS A 274 1.46 -9.38 -13.05
N SER A 275 1.35 -10.19 -14.09
CA SER A 275 0.47 -9.93 -15.25
C SER A 275 -0.92 -10.54 -15.13
N LEU A 276 -1.19 -11.36 -14.11
CA LEU A 276 -2.48 -12.03 -13.93
C LEU A 276 -3.56 -10.97 -13.67
N THR A 277 -4.62 -10.98 -14.48
CA THR A 277 -5.66 -9.93 -14.45
C THR A 277 -6.95 -10.39 -13.78
N SER A 278 -7.32 -11.66 -13.93
CA SER A 278 -8.55 -12.23 -13.39
C SER A 278 -8.35 -13.64 -12.85
N VAL A 279 -9.21 -14.02 -11.90
CA VAL A 279 -9.34 -15.38 -11.37
C VAL A 279 -10.82 -15.71 -11.22
N ASP A 280 -11.27 -16.81 -11.81
CA ASP A 280 -12.56 -17.44 -11.52
C ASP A 280 -12.31 -18.79 -10.83
N MET A 281 -12.49 -18.81 -9.51
CA MET A 281 -12.23 -19.98 -8.70
C MET A 281 -13.40 -20.97 -8.80
N PRO A 282 -13.16 -22.25 -9.13
CA PRO A 282 -14.24 -23.23 -9.24
C PRO A 282 -14.81 -23.57 -7.85
N ASN A 283 -16.12 -23.83 -7.81
CA ASN A 283 -16.86 -24.10 -6.57
C ASN A 283 -16.45 -25.41 -5.86
N THR A 284 -15.61 -26.23 -6.49
CA THR A 284 -14.96 -27.42 -5.91
C THR A 284 -13.84 -27.08 -4.93
N VAL A 285 -13.27 -25.86 -5.02
CA VAL A 285 -12.23 -25.39 -4.10
C VAL A 285 -12.88 -24.88 -2.81
N THR A 286 -12.54 -25.49 -1.68
CA THR A 286 -13.11 -25.15 -0.36
C THR A 286 -12.16 -24.35 0.53
N THR A 287 -10.88 -24.27 0.17
CA THR A 287 -9.84 -23.59 0.94
C THR A 287 -8.95 -22.79 -0.01
N LEU A 288 -8.65 -21.54 0.34
CA LEU A 288 -7.66 -20.72 -0.33
C LEU A 288 -6.42 -20.65 0.55
N GLU A 289 -5.32 -21.21 0.08
CA GLU A 289 -4.08 -21.31 0.84
C GLU A 289 -3.37 -19.95 1.01
N ASN A 290 -2.37 -19.93 1.90
CA ASN A 290 -1.57 -18.74 2.15
C ASN A 290 -0.77 -18.35 0.89
N GLY A 291 -0.72 -17.04 0.63
CA GLY A 291 0.10 -16.48 -0.44
C GLY A 291 -0.30 -16.85 -1.87
N THR A 292 -1.41 -17.57 -2.09
CA THR A 292 -1.78 -18.11 -3.41
C THR A 292 -1.72 -17.07 -4.53
N TYR A 293 -2.17 -15.84 -4.28
CA TYR A 293 -2.12 -14.72 -5.22
C TYR A 293 -1.29 -13.53 -4.71
N GLN A 294 -0.36 -13.76 -3.78
CA GLN A 294 0.50 -12.69 -3.23
C GLN A 294 1.20 -11.93 -4.36
N ASN A 295 1.20 -10.60 -4.29
CA ASN A 295 1.82 -9.68 -5.25
C ASN A 295 1.41 -9.91 -6.72
N CYS A 296 0.20 -10.42 -6.97
CA CYS A 296 -0.42 -10.35 -8.30
C CYS A 296 -0.89 -8.91 -8.56
N THR A 297 0.06 -8.01 -8.83
CA THR A 297 -0.17 -6.56 -8.82
C THR A 297 -1.22 -6.09 -9.84
N ASN A 298 -1.43 -6.82 -10.94
CA ASN A 298 -2.45 -6.51 -11.94
C ASN A 298 -3.80 -7.22 -11.73
N LEU A 299 -3.93 -8.06 -10.69
CA LEU A 299 -5.16 -8.80 -10.42
C LEU A 299 -6.26 -7.82 -10.03
N LYS A 300 -7.35 -7.84 -10.80
CA LYS A 300 -8.47 -6.90 -10.66
C LYS A 300 -9.79 -7.61 -10.42
N ASP A 301 -10.07 -8.65 -11.21
CA ASP A 301 -11.37 -9.31 -11.25
C ASP A 301 -11.23 -10.69 -10.57
N VAL A 302 -11.68 -10.81 -9.32
CA VAL A 302 -11.59 -12.04 -8.53
C VAL A 302 -12.97 -12.54 -8.18
N LYS A 303 -13.29 -13.76 -8.62
CA LYS A 303 -14.45 -14.52 -8.19
C LYS A 303 -14.00 -15.70 -7.34
N LEU A 304 -14.39 -15.68 -6.06
CA LEU A 304 -14.12 -16.74 -5.11
C LEU A 304 -15.17 -17.85 -5.23
N SER A 305 -14.81 -19.05 -4.77
CA SER A 305 -15.73 -20.19 -4.70
C SER A 305 -16.86 -19.94 -3.69
N ASP A 306 -18.09 -20.27 -4.06
CA ASP A 306 -19.27 -20.18 -3.17
C ASP A 306 -19.20 -21.18 -1.99
N ASN A 307 -18.28 -22.15 -2.05
CA ASN A 307 -18.07 -23.15 -1.01
C ASN A 307 -16.81 -22.89 -0.17
N LEU A 308 -16.11 -21.77 -0.43
CA LEU A 308 -14.90 -21.39 0.26
C LEU A 308 -15.16 -21.21 1.76
N LYS A 309 -14.45 -21.94 2.61
CA LYS A 309 -14.63 -21.86 4.08
C LYS A 309 -13.75 -20.81 4.73
N ARG A 310 -12.57 -20.55 4.14
CA ARG A 310 -11.56 -19.65 4.69
C ARG A 310 -10.77 -18.98 3.57
N ILE A 311 -10.29 -17.77 3.85
CA ILE A 311 -9.27 -17.07 3.07
C ILE A 311 -7.98 -17.13 3.88
N GLY A 312 -7.03 -17.96 3.42
CA GLY A 312 -5.82 -18.35 4.13
C GLY A 312 -5.95 -19.69 4.88
N ALA A 313 -4.79 -20.32 5.15
CA ALA A 313 -4.66 -21.65 5.75
C ALA A 313 -4.82 -21.66 7.29
N GLU A 314 -5.31 -22.75 7.88
CA GLU A 314 -5.68 -22.82 9.31
C GLU A 314 -4.50 -22.65 10.30
N ASN A 315 -3.25 -22.89 9.89
CA ASN A 315 -2.13 -23.18 10.79
C ASN A 315 -1.01 -22.14 10.85
N ASP A 316 -1.19 -20.93 10.31
CA ASP A 316 -0.14 -19.90 10.39
C ASP A 316 -0.69 -18.59 10.94
N HIS A 317 -0.41 -18.34 12.22
CA HIS A 317 -0.75 -17.07 12.88
C HIS A 317 0.07 -15.88 12.32
N TYR A 318 1.06 -16.13 11.42
CA TYR A 318 1.97 -15.13 10.89
C TYR A 318 2.18 -15.10 9.35
N SER A 319 1.42 -15.85 8.53
CA SER A 319 1.56 -15.77 7.04
C SER A 319 0.28 -15.82 6.18
N GLY A 320 -0.85 -15.27 6.61
CA GLY A 320 -2.06 -15.24 5.77
C GLY A 320 -2.00 -14.21 4.62
N SER A 321 -1.08 -14.33 3.66
CA SER A 321 -0.89 -13.33 2.59
C SER A 321 -1.63 -13.63 1.28
N SER A 322 -2.82 -14.27 1.30
CA SER A 322 -3.46 -14.83 0.09
C SER A 322 -3.59 -13.85 -1.09
N PHE A 323 -3.93 -12.58 -0.82
CA PHE A 323 -3.99 -11.48 -1.80
C PHE A 323 -3.11 -10.29 -1.39
N GLU A 324 -2.12 -10.46 -0.49
CA GLU A 324 -1.25 -9.36 -0.08
C GLU A 324 -0.59 -8.72 -1.32
N GLY A 325 -0.63 -7.39 -1.42
CA GLY A 325 0.01 -6.66 -2.52
C GLY A 325 -0.71 -6.79 -3.87
N CYS A 326 -1.96 -7.25 -3.93
CA CYS A 326 -2.80 -7.16 -5.13
C CYS A 326 -3.23 -5.71 -5.38
N GLN A 327 -2.30 -4.90 -5.87
CA GLN A 327 -2.44 -3.44 -5.92
C GLN A 327 -3.57 -2.95 -6.83
N ASN A 328 -4.00 -3.70 -7.85
CA ASN A 328 -5.11 -3.32 -8.74
C ASN A 328 -6.47 -3.93 -8.36
N LEU A 329 -6.55 -4.71 -7.28
CA LEU A 329 -7.82 -5.25 -6.80
C LEU A 329 -8.68 -4.10 -6.30
N ALA A 330 -9.81 -3.84 -6.96
CA ALA A 330 -10.66 -2.69 -6.68
C ALA A 330 -11.84 -3.02 -5.75
N SER A 331 -12.32 -4.26 -5.82
CA SER A 331 -13.45 -4.75 -5.04
C SER A 331 -13.31 -6.24 -4.79
N ILE A 332 -13.78 -6.73 -3.64
CA ILE A 332 -13.91 -8.16 -3.37
C ILE A 332 -15.22 -8.44 -2.65
N ASP A 333 -15.91 -9.50 -3.09
CA ASP A 333 -17.05 -10.09 -2.38
C ASP A 333 -16.55 -11.33 -1.64
N ILE A 334 -16.74 -11.37 -0.32
CA ILE A 334 -16.31 -12.48 0.53
C ILE A 334 -17.51 -13.43 0.68
N PRO A 335 -17.51 -14.63 0.06
CA PRO A 335 -18.68 -15.51 0.02
C PRO A 335 -19.25 -15.83 1.42
N ALA A 336 -20.57 -16.01 1.52
CA ALA A 336 -21.26 -16.31 2.78
C ALA A 336 -20.80 -17.62 3.46
N SER A 337 -20.15 -18.51 2.73
CA SER A 337 -19.54 -19.73 3.28
C SER A 337 -18.24 -19.48 4.07
N VAL A 338 -17.62 -18.31 3.91
CA VAL A 338 -16.35 -17.96 4.54
C VAL A 338 -16.59 -17.56 5.99
N SER A 339 -16.05 -18.34 6.93
CA SER A 339 -16.10 -18.03 8.35
C SER A 339 -14.85 -17.31 8.86
N TRP A 340 -13.75 -17.31 8.10
CA TRP A 340 -12.45 -16.82 8.56
C TRP A 340 -11.66 -16.14 7.44
N ILE A 341 -11.24 -14.90 7.68
CA ILE A 341 -10.23 -14.19 6.88
C ILE A 341 -8.94 -14.17 7.70
N ASN A 342 -7.86 -14.75 7.19
CA ASN A 342 -6.60 -14.79 7.92
C ASN A 342 -5.87 -13.46 7.96
N SER A 343 -4.94 -13.35 8.89
CA SER A 343 -4.06 -12.21 9.04
C SER A 343 -3.30 -11.92 7.74
N PHE A 344 -3.17 -10.66 7.32
CA PHE A 344 -2.50 -10.21 6.08
C PHE A 344 -3.22 -10.46 4.74
N SER A 345 -4.43 -11.04 4.73
CA SER A 345 -5.06 -11.58 3.50
C SER A 345 -5.14 -10.60 2.34
N PHE A 346 -5.46 -9.34 2.61
CA PHE A 346 -5.58 -8.24 1.65
C PHE A 346 -4.64 -7.08 1.98
N LYS A 347 -3.58 -7.31 2.76
CA LYS A 347 -2.63 -6.27 3.13
C LYS A 347 -2.07 -5.58 1.88
N ASN A 348 -1.96 -4.26 1.90
CA ASN A 348 -1.45 -3.43 0.81
C ASN A 348 -2.20 -3.60 -0.53
N CYS A 349 -3.49 -3.98 -0.51
CA CYS A 349 -4.38 -3.83 -1.66
C CYS A 349 -4.78 -2.34 -1.80
N VAL A 350 -3.83 -1.50 -2.23
CA VAL A 350 -3.95 -0.03 -2.13
C VAL A 350 -5.11 0.57 -2.92
N ASN A 351 -5.60 -0.10 -3.98
CA ASN A 351 -6.77 0.35 -4.76
C ASN A 351 -8.08 -0.35 -4.34
N LEU A 352 -8.07 -1.19 -3.30
CA LEU A 352 -9.28 -1.86 -2.81
C LEU A 352 -10.21 -0.80 -2.20
N LYS A 353 -11.32 -0.53 -2.89
CA LYS A 353 -12.31 0.49 -2.50
C LYS A 353 -13.48 -0.10 -1.74
N THR A 354 -13.88 -1.31 -2.09
CA THR A 354 -15.05 -1.98 -1.52
C THR A 354 -14.73 -3.41 -1.13
N VAL A 355 -15.20 -3.80 0.05
CA VAL A 355 -15.19 -5.17 0.54
C VAL A 355 -16.60 -5.47 1.00
N THR A 356 -17.18 -6.55 0.50
CA THR A 356 -18.50 -7.01 0.93
C THR A 356 -18.32 -8.22 1.85
N PHE A 357 -18.81 -8.10 3.07
CA PHE A 357 -18.88 -9.19 4.03
C PHE A 357 -20.33 -9.68 4.14
N HIS A 358 -20.52 -10.99 4.31
CA HIS A 358 -21.82 -11.62 4.51
C HIS A 358 -21.93 -12.25 5.90
N GLU A 359 -23.17 -12.52 6.33
CA GLU A 359 -23.44 -13.29 7.54
C GLU A 359 -22.82 -14.69 7.44
N GLY A 360 -22.19 -15.13 8.54
CA GLY A 360 -21.40 -16.35 8.61
C GLY A 360 -19.93 -16.08 8.91
N LEU A 361 -19.41 -14.92 8.50
CA LEU A 361 -18.05 -14.48 8.82
C LEU A 361 -17.87 -14.32 10.34
N GLN A 362 -16.90 -15.03 10.93
CA GLN A 362 -16.61 -15.01 12.36
C GLN A 362 -15.37 -14.17 12.69
N VAL A 363 -14.30 -14.31 11.89
CA VAL A 363 -13.00 -13.70 12.23
C VAL A 363 -12.42 -12.92 11.06
N ILE A 364 -12.02 -11.69 11.36
CA ILE A 364 -11.19 -10.84 10.51
C ILE A 364 -9.79 -10.81 11.13
N GLY A 365 -8.82 -11.48 10.52
CA GLY A 365 -7.47 -11.64 11.06
C GLY A 365 -6.69 -10.32 11.15
N GLY A 366 -5.62 -10.32 11.93
CA GLY A 366 -4.78 -9.14 12.15
C GLY A 366 -4.09 -8.68 10.87
N LYS A 367 -3.99 -7.38 10.64
CA LYS A 367 -3.41 -6.78 9.41
C LYS A 367 -4.08 -7.24 8.10
N SER A 368 -5.25 -7.87 8.16
CA SER A 368 -5.92 -8.44 6.97
C SER A 368 -6.20 -7.39 5.90
N PHE A 369 -6.49 -6.15 6.26
CA PHE A 369 -6.69 -5.01 5.35
C PHE A 369 -5.71 -3.87 5.62
N GLN A 370 -4.59 -4.11 6.31
CA GLN A 370 -3.58 -3.08 6.60
C GLN A 370 -3.12 -2.42 5.30
N GLY A 371 -3.11 -1.08 5.24
CA GLY A 371 -2.65 -0.33 4.07
C GLY A 371 -3.61 -0.35 2.88
N CYS A 372 -4.86 -0.79 3.03
CA CYS A 372 -5.92 -0.61 2.02
C CYS A 372 -6.36 0.86 1.96
N SER A 373 -5.47 1.73 1.49
CA SER A 373 -5.60 3.18 1.59
C SER A 373 -6.75 3.79 0.78
N SER A 374 -7.35 3.04 -0.17
CA SER A 374 -8.54 3.45 -0.93
C SER A 374 -9.87 2.94 -0.36
N LEU A 375 -9.85 2.11 0.68
CA LEU A 375 -11.07 1.53 1.27
C LEU A 375 -11.89 2.64 1.90
N VAL A 376 -13.15 2.80 1.49
CA VAL A 376 -13.97 3.99 1.86
C VAL A 376 -14.87 3.71 3.06
N SER A 377 -15.57 2.59 3.04
CA SER A 377 -16.56 2.21 4.05
C SER A 377 -16.51 0.71 4.28
N VAL A 378 -16.69 0.28 5.53
CA VAL A 378 -16.77 -1.13 5.91
C VAL A 378 -17.96 -1.33 6.83
N SER A 379 -18.77 -2.36 6.55
CA SER A 379 -19.85 -2.81 7.43
C SER A 379 -19.53 -4.21 7.94
N ILE A 380 -19.41 -4.35 9.26
CA ILE A 380 -19.09 -5.60 9.93
C ILE A 380 -20.38 -6.35 10.25
N PRO A 381 -20.61 -7.57 9.72
CA PRO A 381 -21.83 -8.34 9.98
C PRO A 381 -21.87 -8.83 11.43
N LYS A 382 -23.08 -9.13 11.93
CA LYS A 382 -23.28 -9.49 13.35
C LYS A 382 -22.64 -10.82 13.75
N SER A 383 -22.38 -11.67 12.77
CA SER A 383 -21.70 -12.94 12.98
C SER A 383 -20.23 -12.79 13.37
N VAL A 384 -19.61 -11.61 13.19
CA VAL A 384 -18.19 -11.39 13.52
C VAL A 384 -18.00 -11.36 15.03
N THR A 385 -17.08 -12.21 15.50
CA THR A 385 -16.69 -12.34 16.91
C THR A 385 -15.29 -11.81 17.19
N SER A 386 -14.46 -11.58 16.17
CA SER A 386 -13.11 -11.00 16.34
C SER A 386 -12.66 -10.17 15.16
N ILE A 387 -12.14 -8.97 15.47
CA ILE A 387 -11.43 -8.06 14.58
C ILE A 387 -9.98 -7.96 15.08
N GLY A 388 -9.05 -8.56 14.35
CA GLY A 388 -7.66 -8.73 14.76
C GLY A 388 -6.83 -7.46 14.76
N ASP A 389 -5.64 -7.54 15.37
CA ASP A 389 -4.72 -6.42 15.56
C ASP A 389 -4.36 -5.75 14.24
N GLU A 390 -4.42 -4.43 14.19
CA GLU A 390 -4.05 -3.62 13.00
C GLU A 390 -4.84 -3.99 11.72
N SER A 391 -5.98 -4.68 11.84
CA SER A 391 -6.76 -5.21 10.71
C SER A 391 -7.08 -4.17 9.63
N PHE A 392 -7.40 -2.94 10.00
CA PHE A 392 -7.66 -1.81 9.10
C PHE A 392 -6.68 -0.64 9.33
N GLU A 393 -5.48 -0.91 9.84
CA GLU A 393 -4.47 0.12 10.04
C GLU A 393 -4.07 0.76 8.70
N TYR A 394 -3.85 2.08 8.67
CA TYR A 394 -3.49 2.86 7.46
C TYR A 394 -4.54 2.83 6.33
N CYS A 395 -5.79 2.46 6.63
CA CYS A 395 -6.92 2.67 5.71
C CYS A 395 -7.31 4.16 5.67
N SER A 396 -6.46 4.99 5.07
CA SER A 396 -6.55 6.46 5.16
C SER A 396 -7.79 7.09 4.50
N SER A 397 -8.45 6.39 3.58
CA SER A 397 -9.74 6.81 2.99
C SER A 397 -10.96 6.29 3.75
N LEU A 398 -10.78 5.40 4.73
CA LEU A 398 -11.86 4.77 5.47
C LEU A 398 -12.52 5.82 6.36
N ASN A 399 -13.66 6.33 5.93
CA ASN A 399 -14.38 7.41 6.62
C ASN A 399 -15.57 6.90 7.45
N GLU A 400 -16.05 5.69 7.16
CA GLU A 400 -17.20 5.07 7.79
C GLU A 400 -16.88 3.61 8.17
N MET A 401 -17.00 3.29 9.46
CA MET A 401 -16.87 1.94 10.03
C MET A 401 -18.15 1.61 10.78
N ASN A 402 -18.97 0.74 10.19
CA ASN A 402 -20.25 0.33 10.75
C ASN A 402 -20.10 -1.00 11.48
N LEU A 403 -19.99 -0.92 12.80
CA LEU A 403 -20.02 -2.08 13.69
C LEU A 403 -21.47 -2.49 13.96
N SER A 404 -21.77 -3.78 13.86
CA SER A 404 -23.12 -4.29 14.14
C SER A 404 -23.54 -4.03 15.59
N GLN A 405 -24.79 -3.59 15.75
CA GLN A 405 -25.46 -3.42 17.05
C GLN A 405 -25.94 -4.76 17.65
N GLU A 406 -25.84 -5.84 16.87
CA GLU A 406 -26.03 -7.24 17.29
C GLU A 406 -24.69 -7.99 17.19
N GLY A 407 -24.46 -9.00 18.02
CA GLY A 407 -23.22 -9.80 18.01
C GLY A 407 -22.37 -9.57 19.26
N THR A 408 -21.10 -10.03 19.24
CA THR A 408 -20.16 -9.86 20.37
C THR A 408 -18.68 -9.81 19.92
N PRO A 409 -18.24 -8.82 19.10
CA PRO A 409 -16.88 -8.81 18.62
C PRO A 409 -15.87 -8.37 19.70
N GLU A 410 -14.73 -9.05 19.74
CA GLU A 410 -13.49 -8.52 20.31
C GLU A 410 -12.79 -7.64 19.26
N ILE A 411 -12.44 -6.41 19.61
CA ILE A 411 -11.70 -5.49 18.74
C ILE A 411 -10.27 -5.38 19.28
N ASN A 412 -9.30 -5.94 18.56
CA ASN A 412 -7.91 -6.00 19.02
C ASN A 412 -7.14 -4.68 18.78
N SER A 413 -5.87 -4.65 19.20
CA SER A 413 -5.09 -3.42 19.31
C SER A 413 -4.88 -2.77 17.94
N SER A 414 -4.93 -1.43 17.91
CA SER A 414 -4.69 -0.63 16.70
C SER A 414 -5.55 -0.99 15.47
N ALA A 415 -6.69 -1.68 15.65
CA ALA A 415 -7.51 -2.19 14.56
C ALA A 415 -7.88 -1.13 13.50
N PHE A 416 -8.07 0.13 13.90
CA PHE A 416 -8.43 1.24 13.00
C PHE A 416 -7.39 2.38 13.03
N ALA A 417 -6.17 2.14 13.51
CA ALA A 417 -5.15 3.17 13.64
C ALA A 417 -4.76 3.76 12.27
N TYR A 418 -4.47 5.05 12.22
CA TYR A 418 -4.14 5.82 11.01
C TYR A 418 -5.21 5.74 9.90
N SER A 419 -6.46 5.44 10.25
CA SER A 419 -7.59 5.47 9.33
C SER A 419 -8.13 6.88 9.11
N GLY A 420 -8.97 7.03 8.09
CA GLY A 420 -9.64 8.29 7.74
C GLY A 420 -10.89 8.62 8.56
N LEU A 421 -11.17 7.88 9.64
CA LEU A 421 -12.41 7.96 10.39
C LEU A 421 -12.62 9.35 11.00
N SER A 422 -13.82 9.91 10.79
CA SER A 422 -14.22 11.17 11.43
C SER A 422 -15.06 10.97 12.69
N SER A 423 -15.75 9.83 12.76
CA SER A 423 -16.54 9.37 13.90
C SER A 423 -16.55 7.85 13.94
N ILE A 424 -16.79 7.28 15.11
CA ILE A 424 -17.03 5.83 15.27
C ILE A 424 -17.94 5.59 16.47
N THR A 425 -18.83 4.61 16.34
CA THR A 425 -19.64 4.09 17.44
C THR A 425 -19.08 2.73 17.86
N ILE A 426 -18.74 2.58 19.14
CA ILE A 426 -18.35 1.32 19.76
C ILE A 426 -19.59 0.77 20.49
N PRO A 427 -20.29 -0.22 19.92
CA PRO A 427 -21.60 -0.66 20.41
C PRO A 427 -21.52 -1.38 21.75
N GLU A 428 -22.67 -1.52 22.42
CA GLU A 428 -22.78 -2.22 23.72
C GLU A 428 -22.33 -3.69 23.64
N THR A 429 -22.49 -4.29 22.46
CA THR A 429 -22.15 -5.68 22.14
C THR A 429 -20.67 -6.01 22.23
N VAL A 430 -19.77 -5.02 22.14
CA VAL A 430 -18.31 -5.26 22.14
C VAL A 430 -17.85 -5.84 23.48
N THR A 431 -17.15 -6.99 23.42
CA THR A 431 -16.71 -7.74 24.61
C THR A 431 -15.32 -7.34 25.10
N SER A 432 -14.47 -6.84 24.20
CA SER A 432 -13.11 -6.39 24.51
C SER A 432 -12.66 -5.36 23.47
N VAL A 433 -11.88 -4.38 23.93
CA VAL A 433 -11.25 -3.37 23.07
C VAL A 433 -9.77 -3.26 23.44
N GLY A 434 -8.92 -3.47 22.44
CA GLY A 434 -7.47 -3.37 22.55
C GLY A 434 -6.97 -1.93 22.70
N GLY A 435 -5.68 -1.79 22.95
CA GLY A 435 -5.04 -0.47 23.03
C GLY A 435 -4.88 0.17 21.66
N GLY A 436 -4.98 1.49 21.59
CA GLY A 436 -4.61 2.30 20.44
C GLY A 436 -5.49 2.12 19.21
N ILE A 437 -6.71 1.57 19.34
CA ILE A 437 -7.58 1.24 18.20
C ILE A 437 -7.80 2.39 17.21
N LEU A 438 -7.64 3.65 17.65
CA LEU A 438 -7.83 4.87 16.86
C LEU A 438 -6.57 5.75 16.83
N ASN A 439 -5.40 5.22 17.18
CA ASN A 439 -4.14 5.95 17.14
C ASN A 439 -3.92 6.61 15.78
N GLY A 440 -3.54 7.89 15.74
CA GLY A 440 -3.21 8.57 14.49
C GLY A 440 -4.40 8.87 13.55
N CYS A 441 -5.66 8.62 13.97
CA CYS A 441 -6.85 9.01 13.21
C CYS A 441 -7.00 10.54 13.20
N SER A 442 -6.36 11.20 12.25
CA SER A 442 -6.19 12.66 12.22
C SER A 442 -7.48 13.43 11.95
N ARG A 443 -8.51 12.76 11.41
CA ARG A 443 -9.82 13.32 11.09
C ARG A 443 -10.87 13.09 12.19
N LEU A 444 -10.52 12.34 13.24
CA LEU A 444 -11.46 11.94 14.28
C LEU A 444 -11.91 13.15 15.11
N THR A 445 -13.22 13.33 15.19
CA THR A 445 -13.86 14.44 15.92
C THR A 445 -14.79 13.97 17.01
N SER A 446 -15.32 12.75 16.90
CA SER A 446 -16.25 12.18 17.87
C SER A 446 -16.10 10.67 18.00
N ILE A 447 -16.38 10.17 19.20
CA ILE A 447 -16.49 8.74 19.51
C ILE A 447 -17.76 8.56 20.32
N PHE A 448 -18.63 7.65 19.89
CA PHE A 448 -19.80 7.22 20.66
C PHE A 448 -19.47 5.88 21.33
N TRP A 449 -19.32 5.90 22.64
CA TRP A 449 -19.02 4.70 23.44
C TRP A 449 -20.30 4.20 24.09
N GLU A 450 -20.95 3.26 23.42
CA GLU A 450 -22.15 2.57 23.92
C GLU A 450 -21.78 1.37 24.79
N CYS A 451 -20.54 0.87 24.66
CA CYS A 451 -19.99 -0.19 25.50
C CYS A 451 -20.07 0.12 27.01
N ASN A 452 -20.50 -0.87 27.80
CA ASN A 452 -20.62 -0.77 29.26
C ASN A 452 -19.31 -1.12 30.01
N ARG A 453 -18.19 -1.12 29.29
CA ARG A 453 -16.84 -1.38 29.82
C ARG A 453 -16.04 -0.10 29.88
N ASP A 454 -15.05 -0.10 30.76
CA ASP A 454 -14.07 0.97 30.89
C ASP A 454 -13.40 1.25 29.53
N VAL A 455 -13.23 2.53 29.21
CA VAL A 455 -12.59 2.99 27.99
C VAL A 455 -11.07 2.74 28.13
N PRO A 456 -10.45 1.89 27.29
CA PRO A 456 -9.02 1.70 27.33
C PRO A 456 -8.31 2.92 26.72
N ASN A 457 -6.98 2.89 26.67
CA ASN A 457 -6.22 3.90 25.92
C ASN A 457 -6.45 3.70 24.41
N ILE A 458 -7.49 4.32 23.85
CA ILE A 458 -7.91 4.14 22.45
C ILE A 458 -7.18 5.07 21.45
N ILE A 459 -6.54 6.15 21.92
CA ILE A 459 -5.78 7.11 21.09
C ILE A 459 -4.60 7.69 21.89
N ASP A 460 -3.53 8.09 21.21
CA ASP A 460 -2.48 8.93 21.80
C ASP A 460 -3.01 10.37 22.02
N LEU A 461 -3.06 10.79 23.28
CA LEU A 461 -3.89 11.90 23.78
C LEU A 461 -3.24 13.28 23.71
N ASN A 462 -2.11 13.41 23.02
CA ASN A 462 -1.29 14.62 23.15
C ASN A 462 -1.93 15.89 22.56
N SER A 463 -2.87 15.79 21.60
CA SER A 463 -3.56 16.97 21.03
C SER A 463 -4.84 16.61 20.26
N THR A 464 -5.97 16.38 20.95
CA THR A 464 -7.25 16.16 20.24
C THR A 464 -8.36 17.04 20.80
N SER A 465 -9.13 17.65 19.90
CA SER A 465 -10.43 18.29 20.17
C SER A 465 -11.58 17.28 20.02
N CYS A 466 -11.27 15.97 20.06
CA CYS A 466 -12.22 14.89 19.86
C CYS A 466 -13.17 14.77 21.07
N LEU A 467 -14.46 14.61 20.81
CA LEU A 467 -15.51 14.47 21.82
C LEU A 467 -15.82 12.99 22.07
N LEU A 468 -15.77 12.55 23.32
CA LEU A 468 -16.12 11.18 23.72
C LEU A 468 -17.49 11.19 24.41
N TYR A 469 -18.49 10.59 23.77
CA TYR A 469 -19.84 10.46 24.32
C TYR A 469 -19.98 9.09 24.99
N LEU A 470 -20.28 9.08 26.29
CA LEU A 470 -20.52 7.86 27.06
C LEU A 470 -22.03 7.59 27.18
N SER A 471 -22.41 6.33 27.00
CA SER A 471 -23.78 5.88 27.29
C SER A 471 -23.93 5.29 28.70
N HIS A 472 -22.83 4.90 29.32
CA HIS A 472 -22.76 4.25 30.63
C HIS A 472 -21.74 4.94 31.54
N ASP A 473 -21.92 4.81 32.86
CA ASP A 473 -20.96 5.28 33.86
C ASP A 473 -19.77 4.31 33.91
N VAL A 474 -18.77 4.58 33.07
CA VAL A 474 -17.59 3.75 32.83
C VAL A 474 -16.32 4.57 33.02
N LYS A 475 -15.24 3.94 33.48
CA LYS A 475 -14.00 4.69 33.72
C LYS A 475 -13.34 5.06 32.41
N CYS A 476 -12.87 6.31 32.34
CA CYS A 476 -12.03 6.79 31.25
C CYS A 476 -10.60 7.06 31.75
N PRO A 477 -9.58 6.98 30.88
CA PRO A 477 -8.23 7.39 31.25
C PRO A 477 -8.22 8.86 31.68
N SER A 478 -7.55 9.20 32.77
CA SER A 478 -7.55 10.56 33.38
C SER A 478 -6.99 11.67 32.47
N THR A 479 -6.30 11.27 31.42
CA THR A 479 -5.75 12.09 30.35
C THR A 479 -6.83 12.59 29.37
N TRP A 480 -7.98 11.91 29.26
CA TRP A 480 -9.10 12.40 28.48
C TRP A 480 -9.76 13.61 29.15
N LYS A 481 -9.83 14.73 28.42
CA LYS A 481 -10.47 15.96 28.91
C LYS A 481 -11.82 16.25 28.28
N ASN A 482 -12.15 15.64 27.14
CA ASN A 482 -13.33 15.98 26.35
C ASN A 482 -14.40 14.88 26.45
N VAL A 483 -14.75 14.49 27.69
CA VAL A 483 -15.68 13.40 27.97
C VAL A 483 -17.05 13.97 28.31
N ILE A 484 -18.07 13.50 27.62
CA ILE A 484 -19.48 13.80 27.85
C ILE A 484 -20.06 12.57 28.56
N GLU A 485 -20.37 12.75 29.85
CA GLU A 485 -20.93 11.71 30.72
C GLU A 485 -22.35 11.32 30.30
N PRO A 486 -22.84 10.15 30.78
CA PRO A 486 -24.24 9.79 30.62
C PRO A 486 -25.17 10.92 31.10
N GLY A 487 -26.14 11.28 30.27
CA GLY A 487 -27.01 12.44 30.51
C GLY A 487 -26.54 13.74 29.85
N GLY A 488 -25.40 13.72 29.16
CA GLY A 488 -24.98 14.82 28.27
C GLY A 488 -24.27 15.98 28.98
N VAL A 489 -23.55 15.71 30.07
CA VAL A 489 -22.80 16.72 30.84
C VAL A 489 -21.31 16.40 30.81
N ALA A 490 -20.47 17.36 30.44
CA ALA A 490 -19.03 17.26 30.49
C ALA A 490 -18.47 18.07 31.68
N GLN A 491 -17.57 17.49 32.46
CA GLN A 491 -16.92 18.22 33.56
C GLN A 491 -15.97 19.30 33.05
N THR A 492 -15.25 19.00 31.97
CA THR A 492 -14.36 19.94 31.30
C THR A 492 -14.40 19.64 29.80
N ILE A 493 -14.16 20.65 28.97
CA ILE A 493 -13.84 20.51 27.56
C ILE A 493 -12.63 21.40 27.29
N VAL A 494 -11.61 20.87 26.61
CA VAL A 494 -10.41 21.57 26.20
C VAL A 494 -10.26 21.47 24.68
N LEU A 495 -10.36 22.62 24.02
CA LEU A 495 -10.23 22.75 22.57
C LEU A 495 -8.84 23.30 22.21
N LYS A 496 -8.28 22.78 21.11
CA LYS A 496 -7.02 23.25 20.50
C LYS A 496 -7.21 23.46 19.01
N ASN A 497 -6.47 24.39 18.41
CA ASN A 497 -6.53 24.71 16.98
C ASN A 497 -5.77 23.76 16.05
N GLU A 498 -5.05 22.77 16.60
CA GLU A 498 -4.27 21.81 15.81
C GLU A 498 -5.13 20.76 15.07
N LYS A 499 -6.40 20.60 15.46
CA LYS A 499 -7.32 19.58 14.94
C LYS A 499 -8.69 20.17 14.63
N ARG A 500 -9.37 19.54 13.66
CA ARG A 500 -10.79 19.81 13.36
C ARG A 500 -11.63 19.62 14.62
N TYR A 501 -12.68 20.42 14.73
CA TYR A 501 -13.74 20.25 15.72
C TYR A 501 -15.08 20.00 15.01
N LEU A 502 -15.85 19.04 15.53
CA LEU A 502 -17.23 18.80 15.13
C LEU A 502 -17.98 18.27 16.35
N CYS A 503 -19.04 18.96 16.73
CA CYS A 503 -20.00 18.54 17.74
C CYS A 503 -21.20 17.89 17.03
N PRO A 504 -21.28 16.56 16.97
CA PRO A 504 -22.40 15.88 16.31
C PRO A 504 -23.66 15.80 17.17
N LYS A 505 -23.57 16.07 18.48
CA LYS A 505 -24.69 15.94 19.42
C LYS A 505 -24.55 16.97 20.53
N ALA A 506 -25.62 17.71 20.81
CA ALA A 506 -25.62 18.73 21.86
C ALA A 506 -25.32 18.16 23.25
N PHE A 507 -24.63 18.95 24.08
CA PHE A 507 -24.28 18.63 25.46
C PHE A 507 -24.05 19.90 26.30
N THR A 508 -23.94 19.77 27.62
CA THR A 508 -23.55 20.87 28.52
C THR A 508 -22.15 20.67 29.06
N ALA A 509 -21.39 21.73 29.27
CA ALA A 509 -20.06 21.69 29.85
C ALA A 509 -20.01 22.56 31.12
N ASN A 510 -19.59 21.97 32.24
CA ASN A 510 -19.34 22.72 33.48
C ASN A 510 -18.22 23.73 33.28
N LYS A 511 -17.20 23.35 32.50
CA LYS A 511 -16.12 24.22 32.08
C LYS A 511 -15.71 23.91 30.65
N ILE A 512 -15.51 24.93 29.83
CA ILE A 512 -14.90 24.81 28.50
C ILE A 512 -13.76 25.80 28.37
N SER A 513 -12.67 25.39 27.72
CA SER A 513 -11.56 26.28 27.39
C SER A 513 -11.04 26.06 25.97
N TYR A 514 -10.51 27.13 25.41
CA TYR A 514 -9.74 27.13 24.18
C TYR A 514 -8.50 27.98 24.39
N THR A 515 -7.32 27.43 24.12
CA THR A 515 -6.05 28.17 24.24
C THR A 515 -5.43 28.34 22.86
N ARG A 516 -4.98 29.56 22.55
CA ARG A 516 -4.22 29.88 21.34
C ARG A 516 -2.98 30.68 21.71
N GLU A 517 -1.87 30.40 21.02
CA GLU A 517 -0.65 31.18 21.13
C GLU A 517 -0.70 32.43 20.22
N PHE A 518 -0.39 33.59 20.79
CA PHE A 518 -0.31 34.88 20.10
C PHE A 518 1.16 35.30 19.95
N THR A 519 1.67 35.27 18.71
CA THR A 519 3.09 35.53 18.41
C THR A 519 3.32 36.71 17.46
N MET A 520 2.26 37.24 16.85
CA MET A 520 2.39 38.34 15.89
C MET A 520 2.72 39.64 16.62
N LYS A 521 3.79 40.32 16.16
CA LYS A 521 4.15 41.66 16.64
C LYS A 521 3.40 42.74 15.87
N THR A 522 3.03 43.81 16.54
CA THR A 522 2.50 45.03 15.93
C THR A 522 3.58 46.08 15.78
N ILE A 523 3.38 47.01 14.85
CA ILE A 523 4.26 48.17 14.67
C ILE A 523 3.47 49.41 15.08
N PRO A 524 3.99 50.27 15.97
CA PRO A 524 3.29 51.48 16.38
C PRO A 524 2.81 52.33 15.20
N GLY A 525 1.54 52.76 15.25
CA GLY A 525 0.91 53.55 14.19
C GLY A 525 0.57 52.79 12.91
N LYS A 526 0.80 51.48 12.85
CA LYS A 526 0.41 50.62 11.72
C LYS A 526 -0.63 49.57 12.14
N ALA A 527 -1.61 49.35 11.28
CA ALA A 527 -2.49 48.18 11.39
C ALA A 527 -1.69 46.91 11.08
N ALA A 528 -1.35 46.13 12.10
CA ALA A 528 -0.61 44.86 12.00
C ALA A 528 -0.99 43.93 13.16
N GLY A 529 -0.62 42.66 13.06
CA GLY A 529 -0.77 41.67 14.13
C GLY A 529 -2.21 41.30 14.49
N TRP A 530 -3.17 41.55 13.60
CA TRP A 530 -4.54 41.07 13.78
C TRP A 530 -4.60 39.54 13.69
N GLN A 531 -5.66 38.97 14.26
CA GLN A 531 -6.02 37.58 14.15
C GLN A 531 -7.53 37.43 14.00
N THR A 532 -7.99 36.27 13.55
CA THR A 532 -9.42 35.94 13.50
C THR A 532 -9.75 34.85 14.51
N ILE A 533 -10.97 34.86 15.05
CA ILE A 533 -11.42 33.85 15.99
C ILE A 533 -12.90 33.51 15.78
N ILE A 534 -13.22 32.24 15.94
CA ILE A 534 -14.57 31.72 16.14
C ILE A 534 -14.51 30.63 17.21
N LEU A 535 -15.48 30.60 18.12
CA LEU A 535 -15.56 29.59 19.18
C LEU A 535 -16.97 29.00 19.25
N PRO A 536 -17.14 27.72 19.62
CA PRO A 536 -18.46 27.08 19.68
C PRO A 536 -19.24 27.44 20.96
N PHE A 537 -18.71 28.34 21.79
CA PHE A 537 -19.29 28.79 23.05
C PHE A 537 -19.10 30.30 23.21
N SER A 538 -19.99 30.94 23.98
CA SER A 538 -19.85 32.34 24.35
C SER A 538 -18.82 32.47 25.47
N VAL A 539 -17.79 33.28 25.25
CA VAL A 539 -16.66 33.42 26.19
C VAL A 539 -17.07 34.28 27.37
N GLN A 540 -16.76 33.80 28.59
CA GLN A 540 -17.01 34.52 29.83
C GLN A 540 -15.73 35.10 30.42
N THR A 541 -14.61 34.38 30.29
CA THR A 541 -13.31 34.79 30.83
C THR A 541 -12.21 34.61 29.78
N ILE A 542 -11.30 35.58 29.70
CA ILE A 542 -10.10 35.50 28.86
C ILE A 542 -8.91 35.73 29.78
N THR A 543 -7.88 34.88 29.71
CA THR A 543 -6.67 34.99 30.53
C THR A 543 -5.41 34.91 29.68
N ASP A 544 -4.39 35.67 30.06
CA ASP A 544 -3.04 35.51 29.49
C ASP A 544 -2.29 34.32 30.10
N LYS A 545 -1.06 34.08 29.63
CA LYS A 545 -0.18 32.99 30.09
C LYS A 545 0.14 33.04 31.59
N ASP A 546 -0.01 34.20 32.22
CA ASP A 546 0.29 34.42 33.63
C ASP A 546 -1.01 34.41 34.48
N GLY A 547 -2.17 34.16 33.84
CA GLY A 547 -3.48 34.09 34.50
C GLY A 547 -4.18 35.44 34.68
N ASN A 548 -3.65 36.52 34.11
CA ASN A 548 -4.28 37.84 34.23
C ASN A 548 -5.52 37.91 33.35
N ARG A 549 -6.63 38.44 33.88
CA ARG A 549 -7.89 38.57 33.14
C ARG A 549 -7.78 39.67 32.09
N LEU A 550 -8.08 39.31 30.84
CA LEU A 550 -8.07 40.20 29.69
C LEU A 550 -9.50 40.58 29.29
N ALA A 551 -9.66 41.77 28.71
CA ALA A 551 -10.89 42.15 28.05
C ALA A 551 -10.63 43.07 26.84
N PRO A 552 -11.61 43.19 25.92
CA PRO A 552 -11.57 44.21 24.89
C PRO A 552 -11.49 45.62 25.47
N PHE A 553 -10.89 46.57 24.74
CA PHE A 553 -10.74 47.96 25.20
C PHE A 553 -12.06 48.65 25.60
N MET A 554 -13.15 48.29 24.92
CA MET A 554 -14.47 48.87 25.17
C MET A 554 -15.26 48.18 26.30
N ALA A 555 -14.72 47.14 26.94
CA ALA A 555 -15.42 46.43 27.99
C ALA A 555 -15.51 47.25 29.29
N GLU A 556 -16.60 47.08 30.03
CA GLU A 556 -16.81 47.68 31.35
C GLU A 556 -16.27 46.77 32.47
N GLY A 557 -15.81 47.36 33.58
CA GLY A 557 -15.36 46.62 34.77
C GLY A 557 -13.98 47.03 35.29
N ASP A 558 -13.83 46.99 36.62
CA ASP A 558 -12.58 47.28 37.35
C ASP A 558 -11.70 46.03 37.52
N GLY A 559 -10.37 46.20 37.55
CA GLY A 559 -9.42 45.11 37.80
C GLY A 559 -9.21 44.13 36.63
N ILE A 560 -9.60 44.51 35.40
CA ILE A 560 -9.44 43.70 34.18
C ILE A 560 -8.51 44.42 33.22
N TRP A 561 -7.60 43.68 32.57
CA TRP A 561 -6.59 44.25 31.68
C TRP A 561 -7.15 44.40 30.27
N LYS A 562 -7.46 45.65 29.90
CA LYS A 562 -8.02 46.03 28.60
C LYS A 562 -6.89 46.09 27.56
N ARG A 563 -6.76 45.07 26.72
CA ARG A 563 -5.55 44.87 25.90
C ARG A 563 -5.78 44.59 24.42
N PHE A 564 -7.01 44.56 23.93
CA PHE A 564 -7.24 44.29 22.51
C PHE A 564 -8.53 44.91 22.01
N TRP A 565 -8.63 45.12 20.71
CA TRP A 565 -9.87 45.42 20.02
C TRP A 565 -10.51 44.11 19.57
N LEU A 566 -11.81 43.97 19.80
CA LEU A 566 -12.62 42.88 19.27
C LEU A 566 -13.62 43.49 18.31
N ARG A 567 -13.65 42.99 17.07
CA ARG A 567 -14.46 43.56 15.99
C ARG A 567 -15.30 42.51 15.29
N GLU A 568 -16.51 42.94 14.94
CA GLU A 568 -17.51 42.14 14.24
C GLU A 568 -17.83 42.78 12.89
N LEU A 569 -17.84 41.99 11.81
CA LEU A 569 -18.31 42.44 10.50
C LEU A 569 -19.83 42.67 10.55
N GLN A 570 -20.32 43.73 9.93
CA GLN A 570 -21.72 44.12 9.87
C GLN A 570 -22.23 44.00 8.43
N ALA A 571 -23.55 43.88 8.26
CA ALA A 571 -24.21 43.68 6.97
C ALA A 571 -23.92 44.76 5.92
N ASP A 572 -23.59 45.98 6.35
CA ASP A 572 -23.21 47.10 5.48
C ASP A 572 -21.73 47.07 5.06
N GLY A 573 -20.99 46.00 5.43
CA GLY A 573 -19.56 45.84 5.17
C GLY A 573 -18.68 46.56 6.18
N THR A 574 -19.27 47.11 7.26
CA THR A 574 -18.52 47.79 8.32
C THR A 574 -18.03 46.85 9.41
N TYR A 575 -17.01 47.26 10.18
CA TYR A 575 -16.61 46.59 11.40
C TYR A 575 -17.03 47.42 12.61
N LYS A 576 -17.72 46.76 13.54
CA LYS A 576 -18.16 47.33 14.81
C LYS A 576 -17.31 46.78 15.95
N ASP A 577 -16.85 47.66 16.85
CA ASP A 577 -16.21 47.24 18.09
C ASP A 577 -17.25 46.61 19.02
N VAL A 578 -16.91 45.45 19.57
CA VAL A 578 -17.75 44.67 20.49
C VAL A 578 -16.96 44.25 21.72
N THR A 579 -17.66 43.84 22.77
CA THR A 579 -17.05 43.59 24.09
C THR A 579 -17.08 42.12 24.53
N ALA A 580 -17.76 41.26 23.75
CA ALA A 580 -17.93 39.85 24.06
C ALA A 580 -17.80 38.99 22.80
N ILE A 581 -17.33 37.75 22.98
CA ILE A 581 -17.29 36.73 21.93
C ILE A 581 -18.50 35.82 22.15
N GLU A 582 -19.49 35.91 21.27
CA GLU A 582 -20.64 35.01 21.24
C GLU A 582 -20.31 33.69 20.53
N ALA A 583 -20.99 32.61 20.94
CA ALA A 583 -20.88 31.29 20.31
C ALA A 583 -21.19 31.34 18.81
N ASN A 584 -20.40 30.59 18.03
CA ASN A 584 -20.57 30.42 16.58
C ASN A 584 -20.71 31.76 15.85
N LYS A 585 -19.85 32.73 16.16
CA LYS A 585 -19.80 34.01 15.46
C LYS A 585 -18.35 34.39 15.15
N PRO A 586 -18.03 34.80 13.90
CA PRO A 586 -16.67 35.13 13.51
C PRO A 586 -16.30 36.55 13.96
N TYR A 587 -15.08 36.70 14.49
CA TYR A 587 -14.55 37.98 14.96
C TYR A 587 -13.13 38.22 14.45
N LEU A 588 -12.76 39.50 14.43
CA LEU A 588 -11.38 39.96 14.29
C LEU A 588 -10.89 40.43 15.67
N ILE A 589 -9.71 39.96 16.06
CA ILE A 589 -8.99 40.44 17.22
C ILE A 589 -7.78 41.26 16.74
N ALA A 590 -7.71 42.53 17.12
CA ALA A 590 -6.53 43.37 16.90
C ALA A 590 -5.86 43.64 18.24
N MET A 591 -4.60 43.24 18.38
CA MET A 591 -3.86 43.30 19.64
C MET A 591 -2.66 44.21 19.51
N PRO A 592 -2.30 45.02 20.52
CA PRO A 592 -0.97 45.59 20.64
C PRO A 592 0.00 44.46 21.02
N ASN A 593 1.09 44.31 20.30
CA ASN A 593 2.21 43.43 20.67
C ASN A 593 3.51 44.00 20.10
N ALA A 594 3.92 45.17 20.61
CA ALA A 594 5.13 45.87 20.19
C ALA A 594 6.05 46.05 21.40
N GLU A 595 7.37 46.07 21.19
CA GLU A 595 8.34 46.30 22.27
C GLU A 595 8.26 47.74 22.80
N GLU A 596 7.78 48.65 21.97
CA GLU A 596 7.59 50.07 22.25
C GLU A 596 6.35 50.35 23.12
N TYR A 597 5.41 49.40 23.23
CA TYR A 597 4.27 49.49 24.12
C TYR A 597 4.62 48.90 25.48
N ALA A 598 4.15 49.52 26.57
CA ALA A 598 4.32 48.94 27.89
C ALA A 598 3.70 47.54 27.92
N SER A 599 4.39 46.58 28.55
CA SER A 599 4.00 45.16 28.57
C SER A 599 2.58 44.94 29.09
N GLU A 600 2.06 45.89 29.89
CA GLU A 600 0.69 45.92 30.38
C GLU A 600 -0.39 46.10 29.29
N TYR A 601 -0.03 46.50 28.08
CA TYR A 601 -0.92 46.61 26.91
C TYR A 601 -0.67 45.54 25.87
N CYS A 602 0.38 44.73 26.03
CA CYS A 602 0.76 43.72 25.05
C CYS A 602 0.07 42.37 25.32
N ILE A 603 -0.35 41.70 24.25
CA ILE A 603 -0.80 40.29 24.30
C ILE A 603 0.20 39.44 23.53
N SER A 604 0.84 38.51 24.24
CA SER A 604 1.77 37.55 23.65
C SER A 604 1.74 36.22 24.40
N GLY A 605 2.13 35.15 23.71
CA GLY A 605 2.11 33.79 24.23
C GLY A 605 0.69 33.22 24.32
N ASN A 606 0.49 32.24 25.19
CA ASN A 606 -0.79 31.55 25.31
C ASN A 606 -1.87 32.45 25.93
N VAL A 607 -3.00 32.57 25.24
CA VAL A 607 -4.22 33.20 25.75
C VAL A 607 -5.31 32.14 25.79
N THR A 608 -6.00 32.05 26.93
CA THR A 608 -7.07 31.06 27.16
C THR A 608 -8.41 31.76 27.22
N PHE A 609 -9.37 31.25 26.44
CA PHE A 609 -10.76 31.68 26.39
C PHE A 609 -11.59 30.62 27.12
N GLU A 610 -12.37 31.01 28.12
CA GLU A 610 -13.07 30.08 29.02
C GLU A 610 -14.53 30.49 29.20
N ALA A 611 -15.36 29.49 29.48
CA ALA A 611 -16.72 29.68 29.97
C ALA A 611 -17.12 28.55 30.91
N ASP A 612 -17.96 28.88 31.89
CA ASP A 612 -18.51 27.94 32.85
C ASP A 612 -20.01 27.71 32.57
N ASN A 613 -20.47 26.48 32.82
CA ASN A 613 -21.87 26.05 32.73
C ASN A 613 -22.55 26.44 31.40
N VAL A 614 -21.91 26.08 30.28
CA VAL A 614 -22.41 26.41 28.94
C VAL A 614 -23.13 25.23 28.30
N SER A 615 -24.13 25.53 27.46
CA SER A 615 -24.74 24.55 26.56
C SER A 615 -24.12 24.68 25.18
N LEU A 616 -23.61 23.58 24.63
CA LEU A 616 -23.10 23.50 23.27
C LEU A 616 -24.13 22.80 22.38
N GLY A 617 -24.54 23.48 21.30
CA GLY A 617 -25.34 22.88 20.24
C GLY A 617 -24.48 22.02 19.30
N GLU A 618 -25.15 21.37 18.35
CA GLU A 618 -24.49 20.75 17.20
C GLU A 618 -23.70 21.81 16.41
N THR A 619 -22.54 21.44 15.88
CA THR A 619 -21.72 22.37 15.12
C THR A 619 -22.44 22.75 13.82
N PRO A 620 -22.69 24.05 13.59
CA PRO A 620 -23.33 24.50 12.36
C PRO A 620 -22.46 24.21 11.14
N GLU A 621 -23.11 23.88 10.02
CA GLU A 621 -22.42 23.55 8.75
C GLU A 621 -21.63 24.75 8.19
N ILE A 622 -22.22 25.95 8.27
CA ILE A 622 -21.60 27.21 7.84
C ILE A 622 -21.94 28.30 8.85
N VAL A 623 -20.96 29.14 9.19
CA VAL A 623 -21.15 30.30 10.06
C VAL A 623 -20.73 31.58 9.33
N PRO A 624 -21.59 32.13 8.46
CA PRO A 624 -21.30 33.38 7.78
C PRO A 624 -21.83 34.59 8.56
N THR A 625 -21.05 35.65 8.58
CA THR A 625 -21.53 37.01 8.81
C THR A 625 -21.48 37.75 7.49
N ASP A 626 -22.65 38.07 6.92
CA ASP A 626 -22.73 38.83 5.66
C ASP A 626 -22.26 40.27 5.89
N GLY A 627 -21.51 40.79 4.92
CA GLY A 627 -21.02 42.17 4.87
C GLY A 627 -21.23 42.81 3.50
N GLY A 628 -22.24 42.38 2.77
CA GLY A 628 -22.66 42.95 1.49
C GLY A 628 -21.77 42.53 0.33
N ALA A 629 -20.57 43.13 0.22
CA ALA A 629 -19.60 42.76 -0.82
C ALA A 629 -18.84 41.47 -0.50
N TYR A 630 -18.62 41.22 0.79
CA TYR A 630 -17.90 40.04 1.29
C TYR A 630 -18.64 39.49 2.50
N SER A 631 -18.57 38.18 2.69
CA SER A 631 -19.00 37.53 3.93
C SER A 631 -17.79 36.98 4.67
N MET A 632 -17.81 37.08 6.01
CA MET A 632 -16.82 36.48 6.88
C MET A 632 -17.32 35.12 7.37
N TYR A 633 -16.53 34.09 7.13
CA TYR A 633 -16.84 32.71 7.49
C TYR A 633 -15.92 32.26 8.61
N GLY A 634 -16.49 31.79 9.71
CA GLY A 634 -15.73 31.02 10.69
C GLY A 634 -15.64 29.55 10.27
N THR A 635 -14.55 28.87 10.63
CA THR A 635 -14.39 27.44 10.37
C THR A 635 -13.96 26.65 11.60
N TYR A 636 -14.54 25.46 11.77
CA TYR A 636 -14.07 24.45 12.73
C TYR A 636 -13.28 23.33 12.03
N ASP A 637 -13.11 23.42 10.72
CA ASP A 637 -12.32 22.51 9.89
C ASP A 637 -11.23 23.26 9.11
N TRP A 638 -10.29 22.52 8.53
CA TRP A 638 -9.34 23.06 7.58
C TRP A 638 -10.05 23.47 6.29
N VAL A 639 -9.87 24.73 5.87
CA VAL A 639 -10.38 25.23 4.58
C VAL A 639 -9.21 25.42 3.64
N THR A 640 -9.25 24.72 2.50
CA THR A 640 -8.19 24.80 1.50
C THR A 640 -8.03 26.22 0.95
N GLY A 641 -6.79 26.70 0.92
CA GLY A 641 -6.46 27.98 0.32
C GLY A 641 -6.80 28.02 -1.17
N THR A 642 -7.58 29.01 -1.60
CA THR A 642 -7.86 29.24 -3.02
C THR A 642 -7.90 30.74 -3.32
N ARG A 643 -7.93 31.11 -4.60
CA ARG A 643 -8.13 32.52 -5.01
C ARG A 643 -9.50 33.10 -4.61
N LYS A 644 -10.44 32.27 -4.16
CA LYS A 644 -11.76 32.69 -3.70
C LYS A 644 -11.85 32.82 -2.17
N VAL A 645 -10.92 32.21 -1.45
CA VAL A 645 -10.81 32.23 0.02
C VAL A 645 -9.78 33.29 0.38
N TYR A 646 -10.18 34.34 1.08
CA TYR A 646 -9.28 35.40 1.51
C TYR A 646 -8.96 35.21 3.00
N ALA A 647 -7.72 34.85 3.29
CA ALA A 647 -7.25 34.63 4.66
C ALA A 647 -6.37 35.81 5.12
N LEU A 648 -6.34 36.05 6.42
CA LEU A 648 -5.44 37.06 6.97
C LEU A 648 -3.98 36.67 6.72
N ASN A 649 -3.18 37.62 6.24
CA ASN A 649 -1.78 37.38 5.87
C ASN A 649 -0.93 37.04 7.10
N LEU A 650 -0.26 35.88 7.10
CA LEU A 650 0.65 35.49 8.19
C LEU A 650 2.07 36.05 8.01
N ASP A 651 2.42 36.35 6.76
CA ASP A 651 3.67 36.96 6.36
C ASP A 651 3.44 38.37 5.84
N ASN A 652 4.51 39.15 5.79
CA ASN A 652 4.48 40.45 5.15
C ASN A 652 4.18 40.27 3.65
N TRP A 653 3.29 41.11 3.12
CA TRP A 653 2.73 40.97 1.77
C TRP A 653 2.88 42.27 0.98
N SER A 654 3.00 42.20 -0.34
CA SER A 654 3.05 43.39 -1.19
C SER A 654 2.26 43.16 -2.48
N ASP A 655 1.58 44.22 -2.92
CA ASP A 655 0.93 44.29 -4.24
C ASP A 655 1.88 44.84 -5.33
N GLY A 656 3.17 45.05 -5.00
CA GLY A 656 4.18 45.66 -5.87
C GLY A 656 4.23 47.19 -5.79
N SER A 657 3.31 47.81 -5.05
CA SER A 657 3.26 49.27 -4.84
C SER A 657 3.28 49.66 -3.36
N VAL A 658 2.69 48.84 -2.50
CA VAL A 658 2.57 49.06 -1.06
C VAL A 658 2.99 47.79 -0.31
N TYR A 659 3.59 47.97 0.86
CA TYR A 659 3.99 46.90 1.77
C TYR A 659 3.00 46.79 2.93
N TYR A 660 2.55 45.58 3.20
CA TYR A 660 1.57 45.25 4.22
C TYR A 660 2.21 44.30 5.23
N GLU A 661 2.19 44.69 6.50
CA GLU A 661 2.76 43.90 7.59
C GLU A 661 1.89 42.64 7.83
N LYS A 662 2.46 41.60 8.44
CA LYS A 662 1.70 40.41 8.86
C LYS A 662 0.50 40.80 9.73
N GLY A 663 -0.64 40.16 9.48
CA GLY A 663 -1.90 40.40 10.20
C GLY A 663 -2.54 41.75 9.90
N SER A 664 -2.42 42.29 8.68
CA SER A 664 -2.96 43.62 8.32
C SER A 664 -3.98 43.61 7.19
N VAL A 665 -3.99 42.57 6.35
CA VAL A 665 -4.86 42.48 5.17
C VAL A 665 -5.30 41.03 4.92
N PHE A 666 -6.50 40.87 4.38
CA PHE A 666 -6.96 39.59 3.87
C PHE A 666 -6.51 39.42 2.43
N VAL A 667 -5.76 38.36 2.14
CA VAL A 667 -5.20 38.09 0.82
C VAL A 667 -5.78 36.78 0.27
N PRO A 668 -5.91 36.62 -1.06
CA PRO A 668 -6.22 35.34 -1.68
C PRO A 668 -5.29 34.29 -1.12
N SER A 669 -5.87 33.31 -0.45
CA SER A 669 -5.12 32.43 0.43
C SER A 669 -4.38 31.39 -0.40
N LEU A 670 -3.05 31.43 -0.31
CA LEU A 670 -2.19 30.34 -0.75
C LEU A 670 -1.93 29.32 0.38
N ARG A 671 -2.41 29.61 1.58
CA ARG A 671 -2.38 28.72 2.75
C ARG A 671 -3.77 28.18 3.06
N ASP A 672 -3.81 27.09 3.81
CA ASP A 672 -5.05 26.62 4.41
C ASP A 672 -5.43 27.50 5.62
N VAL A 673 -6.73 27.66 5.82
CA VAL A 673 -7.29 28.34 7.00
C VAL A 673 -7.51 27.29 8.07
N ALA A 674 -6.94 27.50 9.26
CA ALA A 674 -6.96 26.52 10.33
C ALA A 674 -8.30 26.50 11.08
N PRO A 675 -8.64 25.40 11.78
CA PRO A 675 -9.76 25.38 12.71
C PRO A 675 -9.72 26.54 13.72
N PHE A 676 -10.89 27.07 14.05
CA PHE A 676 -11.11 28.25 14.90
C PHE A 676 -10.57 29.58 14.32
N GLU A 677 -10.18 29.60 13.04
CA GLU A 677 -9.95 30.84 12.29
C GLU A 677 -11.18 31.26 11.48
N CYS A 678 -11.12 32.45 10.92
CA CYS A 678 -12.10 32.98 9.97
C CYS A 678 -11.42 33.46 8.68
N TYR A 679 -12.17 33.45 7.58
CA TYR A 679 -11.77 33.91 6.25
C TYR A 679 -12.89 34.70 5.57
N LEU A 680 -12.58 35.44 4.51
CA LEU A 680 -13.55 36.17 3.70
C LEU A 680 -13.79 35.46 2.36
N GLN A 681 -15.01 35.54 1.84
CA GLN A 681 -15.31 35.25 0.43
C GLN A 681 -16.09 36.40 -0.19
N ASN A 682 -15.90 36.59 -1.49
CA ASN A 682 -16.63 37.60 -2.26
C ASN A 682 -18.05 37.10 -2.57
N ASN A 683 -19.06 37.92 -2.23
CA ASN A 683 -20.46 37.61 -2.51
C ASN A 683 -20.80 37.77 -4.01
N ASN A 684 -20.00 38.50 -4.78
CA ASN A 684 -20.14 38.63 -6.24
C ASN A 684 -18.86 38.21 -7.00
N PRO A 685 -18.74 36.93 -7.41
CA PRO A 685 -17.54 36.39 -8.05
C PRO A 685 -17.30 36.89 -9.49
N SER A 686 -18.25 37.63 -10.09
CA SER A 686 -18.12 38.19 -11.46
C SER A 686 -17.47 39.57 -11.51
N ALA A 687 -17.39 40.28 -10.36
CA ALA A 687 -16.67 41.54 -10.26
C ALA A 687 -15.17 41.30 -10.44
N SER A 688 -14.45 42.16 -11.17
CA SER A 688 -13.00 42.02 -11.38
C SER A 688 -12.26 42.02 -10.02
N THR A 689 -11.98 40.84 -9.45
CA THR A 689 -11.40 40.73 -8.11
C THR A 689 -9.93 41.13 -8.16
N ARG A 690 -9.61 42.33 -7.63
CA ARG A 690 -8.24 42.75 -7.33
C ARG A 690 -7.69 41.97 -6.12
N GLY A 691 -6.37 41.96 -5.99
CA GLY A 691 -5.59 40.92 -5.29
C GLY A 691 -5.61 40.86 -3.76
N PHE A 692 -6.39 41.67 -3.03
CA PHE A 692 -6.54 41.59 -1.55
C PHE A 692 -7.76 42.40 -1.08
N ILE A 693 -8.19 42.17 0.16
CA ILE A 693 -9.22 42.89 0.90
C ILE A 693 -8.55 43.55 2.11
N GLY A 694 -8.53 44.89 2.13
CA GLY A 694 -8.06 45.66 3.26
C GLY A 694 -9.20 46.00 4.21
N ILE A 695 -8.85 46.24 5.48
CA ILE A 695 -9.78 46.83 6.46
C ILE A 695 -9.39 48.30 6.60
N VAL A 696 -10.30 49.20 6.21
CA VAL A 696 -10.10 50.65 6.19
C VAL A 696 -11.09 51.31 7.15
N GLY A 697 -10.62 51.80 8.30
CA GLY A 697 -11.54 52.44 9.24
C GLY A 697 -12.59 51.45 9.75
N SER A 698 -13.84 51.89 9.76
CA SER A 698 -14.98 51.02 10.01
C SER A 698 -15.39 50.21 8.79
N HIS A 699 -14.69 50.12 7.64
CA HIS A 699 -15.17 49.43 6.43
C HIS A 699 -14.18 48.40 5.87
N ALA A 700 -14.65 47.32 5.23
CA ALA A 700 -13.84 46.48 4.35
C ALA A 700 -13.79 47.06 2.92
N SER A 701 -12.64 47.03 2.23
CA SER A 701 -12.53 47.54 0.84
C SER A 701 -11.49 46.81 -0.01
N THR A 702 -11.69 46.80 -1.34
CA THR A 702 -10.77 46.19 -2.30
C THR A 702 -10.12 47.22 -3.24
N ARG A 703 -8.84 47.59 -3.03
CA ARG A 703 -7.98 48.23 -4.07
C ARG A 703 -6.57 48.61 -3.61
N ALA A 704 -5.65 48.64 -4.58
CA ALA A 704 -4.27 49.11 -4.49
C ALA A 704 -4.19 50.61 -4.14
N GLY A 705 -3.50 50.94 -3.06
CA GLY A 705 -3.14 52.31 -2.73
C GLY A 705 -4.00 53.02 -1.68
N HIS A 706 -4.71 52.30 -0.81
CA HIS A 706 -5.26 52.93 0.40
C HIS A 706 -4.26 52.78 1.57
N PRO A 707 -3.90 53.87 2.27
CA PRO A 707 -3.11 53.78 3.50
C PRO A 707 -3.88 52.97 4.54
N LEU A 708 -3.13 52.27 5.40
CA LEU A 708 -3.62 51.44 6.50
C LEU A 708 -4.83 52.09 7.18
N GLY A 709 -5.95 51.37 7.23
CA GLY A 709 -7.17 51.82 7.88
C GLY A 709 -6.88 52.31 9.29
N SER A 710 -7.33 53.52 9.62
CA SER A 710 -7.32 53.97 11.01
C SER A 710 -8.18 52.99 11.83
N LYS A 711 -7.85 52.65 13.06
CA LYS A 711 -7.41 53.60 14.08
C LYS A 711 -6.54 52.85 15.10
N PRO A 712 -5.21 52.95 15.04
CA PRO A 712 -4.43 52.86 16.25
C PRO A 712 -4.64 54.20 16.96
N SER A 713 -5.49 54.18 17.99
CA SER A 713 -5.22 55.02 19.14
C SER A 713 -5.88 54.56 20.44
N VAL A 714 -5.15 54.00 21.41
CA VAL A 714 -5.57 54.08 22.82
C VAL A 714 -5.61 55.54 23.32
N THR A 715 -4.56 56.36 23.14
CA THR A 715 -4.39 57.21 21.94
C THR A 715 -3.05 57.01 21.17
N ASP A 716 -2.72 55.79 20.71
CA ASP A 716 -2.00 55.45 19.43
C ASP A 716 -1.65 53.94 19.33
N MET A 717 -2.19 53.14 20.27
CA MET A 717 -2.26 51.69 20.18
C MET A 717 -3.33 51.18 19.22
#